data_AF-A0A1Q4BGR3-F1
#
_entry.id   AF-A0A1Q4BGR3-F1
#
_cell.length_a   1.000
_cell.length_b   1.000
_cell.length_c   1.000
_cell.angle_alpha   90.00
_cell.angle_beta   90.00
_cell.angle_gamma   90.00
#
_symmetry.space_group_name_H-M   'P 1'
#
loop_
_entity.id
_entity.type
_entity.pdbx_description
1 polymer ?
#
loop_
_entity_poly.entity_id
_entity_poly.type
_entity_poly.pdbx_seq_one_letter_code
_entity_poly.pdbx_strand_id
1 'polypeptide(L)'
;MAKASQSSALVGRLASLDLLRGVAALAVAIPHYVMLGSQDWPTMQVVSILAVEVFFVLSGFVLAPQILACVTALRSSDIGIFLVRRWMRTIPPYLVALVAITVISGNIFNDAFIRYVFYVQNFFSSLPEARDYFAVAWSLSVEEWFYVVFAVLVIAARLLGLRERGFTVAVIVLAIAFIVARTLAGHMQDWDAAIRRVTVFRLDAIAYGFLLYVVLDALERWYGRFANALLSTLVVAATAALAFWIGWLASVDTSTPARHLYPFTAALFGCALIFALTFHRKAFQGSAFAPICYYLGKVSYTIYLFHLIVILLLRPHVTHLDLPIQMALYLIALFVFCTFFFFGFERIILAARPHYPDHVARARAPEPHLALPNWANTTLAPLRNLPARLAAFVLAGLGGWACNWSFHSGRTLVFYAALVITAFALIVATHNLRFCRNGVARTLHIGMALFALTLPLVDMIYARTLQTGITRPTIDAYSFRQAQADPAAFQAWWSRFTDEFNRGAKADIEQPDPEGTLPFIPRPGARSKFFDGDIRINNLGFRGADFPADKGNNWRIFAIGESPTFGTLPANGQKAWPEVLQNLIDERLVCQRPVQVINAGVVGYSFPSSLERTRRFIVPLKPDMVISYHGFNNLALIDPLLAKLPQPPHWQLRASPLIGEVLFRFNTLRYVKRVEAFNVASQAHYSDQYDKLYRAFVELGKSAGFIPVLANLSMVITDQSPREVIDFYGRVFMPISRIIPAVAEHNRIARQVAKDTGAPFVDTTPGLAGQWDSDYFYDTVHFTQKGSSVLAERMFQGILPQLENGPGCKPREDAK
;
A
#
# COMPACT_ATOMS: atom_id res chain seq x y z
N MET A 1 -22.40 -60.37 -3.85
CA MET A 1 -22.06 -60.09 -5.26
C MET A 1 -21.43 -58.71 -5.36
N ALA A 2 -20.11 -58.66 -5.52
CA ALA A 2 -19.33 -57.44 -5.60
C ALA A 2 -19.54 -56.78 -6.97
N LYS A 3 -20.03 -55.53 -6.99
CA LYS A 3 -19.92 -54.66 -8.17
C LYS A 3 -18.45 -54.38 -8.39
N ALA A 4 -17.85 -55.07 -9.36
CA ALA A 4 -16.55 -54.69 -9.91
C ALA A 4 -16.60 -53.21 -10.30
N SER A 5 -15.58 -52.46 -9.88
CA SER A 5 -15.40 -51.04 -10.15
C SER A 5 -15.26 -50.80 -11.65
N GLN A 6 -16.37 -50.57 -12.34
CA GLN A 6 -16.33 -49.82 -13.59
C GLN A 6 -15.89 -48.40 -13.23
N SER A 7 -14.70 -48.03 -13.69
CA SER A 7 -14.22 -46.65 -13.67
C SER A 7 -15.30 -45.76 -14.28
N SER A 8 -15.96 -44.92 -13.47
CA SER A 8 -16.87 -43.87 -13.95
C SER A 8 -16.20 -43.10 -15.09
N ALA A 9 -16.92 -42.85 -16.18
CA ALA A 9 -16.35 -42.20 -17.35
C ALA A 9 -15.95 -40.73 -17.06
N LEU A 10 -16.28 -40.21 -15.87
CA LEU A 10 -15.98 -38.87 -15.38
C LEU A 10 -14.62 -38.77 -14.67
N VAL A 11 -13.91 -39.88 -14.44
CA VAL A 11 -12.68 -39.93 -13.61
C VAL A 11 -11.40 -39.55 -14.39
N GLY A 12 -11.49 -39.33 -15.71
CA GLY A 12 -10.36 -38.94 -16.57
C GLY A 12 -10.21 -37.42 -16.81
N ARG A 13 -9.01 -36.96 -17.15
CA ARG A 13 -8.77 -35.58 -17.59
C ARG A 13 -9.49 -35.30 -18.91
N LEU A 14 -10.40 -34.33 -18.94
CA LEU A 14 -11.22 -33.98 -20.11
C LEU A 14 -10.64 -32.75 -20.84
N ALA A 15 -10.38 -32.90 -22.15
CA ALA A 15 -9.91 -31.79 -22.99
C ALA A 15 -10.91 -30.62 -23.00
N SER A 16 -12.22 -30.91 -23.10
CA SER A 16 -13.27 -29.90 -23.12
C SER A 16 -13.30 -29.01 -21.87
N LEU A 17 -13.03 -29.58 -20.69
CA LEU A 17 -12.97 -28.82 -19.44
C LEU A 17 -11.69 -28.00 -19.30
N ASP A 18 -10.58 -28.46 -19.88
CA ASP A 18 -9.34 -27.69 -19.91
C ASP A 18 -9.41 -26.50 -20.88
N LEU A 19 -10.14 -26.66 -22.00
CA LEU A 19 -10.50 -25.53 -22.88
C LEU A 19 -11.33 -24.50 -22.10
N LEU A 20 -12.35 -24.95 -21.37
CA LEU A 20 -13.19 -24.08 -20.55
C LEU A 20 -12.37 -23.27 -19.55
N ARG A 21 -11.41 -23.90 -18.86
CA ARG A 21 -10.48 -23.19 -17.95
C ARG A 21 -9.71 -22.08 -18.66
N GLY A 22 -9.16 -22.35 -19.83
CA GLY A 22 -8.41 -21.36 -20.60
C GLY A 22 -9.28 -20.20 -21.07
N VAL A 23 -10.46 -20.50 -21.61
CA VAL A 23 -11.42 -19.49 -22.08
C VAL A 23 -11.89 -18.63 -20.91
N ALA A 24 -12.20 -19.23 -19.76
CA ALA A 24 -12.59 -18.48 -18.57
C ALA A 24 -11.45 -17.56 -18.08
N ALA A 25 -10.18 -18.00 -18.12
CA ALA A 25 -9.04 -17.15 -17.76
C ALA A 25 -8.92 -15.93 -18.67
N LEU A 26 -9.11 -16.12 -19.99
CA LEU A 26 -9.10 -15.03 -20.97
C LEU A 26 -10.32 -14.10 -20.84
N ALA A 27 -11.49 -14.66 -20.55
CA ALA A 27 -12.72 -13.91 -20.29
C ALA A 27 -12.66 -13.08 -18.99
N VAL A 28 -11.63 -13.27 -18.15
CA VAL A 28 -11.26 -12.34 -17.08
C VAL A 28 -10.19 -11.36 -17.55
N ALA A 29 -9.13 -11.87 -18.17
CA ALA A 29 -7.95 -11.09 -18.54
C ALA A 29 -8.22 -9.99 -19.58
N ILE A 30 -9.10 -10.24 -20.56
CA ILE A 30 -9.44 -9.29 -21.62
C ILE A 30 -10.29 -8.13 -21.07
N PRO A 31 -11.42 -8.38 -20.37
CA PRO A 31 -12.16 -7.31 -19.71
C PRO A 31 -11.31 -6.42 -18.81
N HIS A 32 -10.43 -6.99 -17.98
CA HIS A 32 -9.57 -6.19 -17.11
C HIS A 32 -8.57 -5.31 -17.86
N TYR A 33 -8.12 -5.71 -19.07
CA TYR A 33 -7.31 -4.83 -19.92
C TYR A 33 -8.13 -3.63 -20.41
N VAL A 34 -9.35 -3.89 -20.90
CA VAL A 34 -10.25 -2.86 -21.47
C VAL A 34 -10.73 -1.88 -20.41
N MET A 35 -11.11 -2.39 -19.23
CA MET A 35 -11.67 -1.62 -18.11
C MET A 35 -10.61 -0.80 -17.34
N LEU A 36 -9.32 -1.00 -17.58
CA LEU A 36 -8.32 -0.29 -16.81
C LEU A 36 -8.44 1.22 -17.13
N GLY A 37 -8.63 2.09 -16.13
CA GLY A 37 -8.74 3.54 -16.32
C GLY A 37 -10.15 4.10 -16.58
N SER A 38 -11.20 3.28 -16.67
CA SER A 38 -12.61 3.72 -16.56
C SER A 38 -13.49 2.54 -16.12
N GLN A 39 -14.40 2.77 -15.17
CA GLN A 39 -15.37 1.76 -14.74
C GLN A 39 -16.64 1.72 -15.61
N ASP A 40 -16.72 2.52 -16.67
CA ASP A 40 -17.94 2.72 -17.49
C ASP A 40 -18.17 1.59 -18.52
N TRP A 41 -17.77 0.36 -18.18
CA TRP A 41 -17.92 -0.82 -19.05
C TRP A 41 -18.69 -1.95 -18.34
N PRO A 42 -20.02 -1.79 -18.10
CA PRO A 42 -20.80 -2.78 -17.37
C PRO A 42 -20.83 -4.14 -18.05
N THR A 43 -20.79 -4.17 -19.40
CA THR A 43 -20.72 -5.43 -20.17
C THR A 43 -19.44 -6.22 -19.83
N MET A 44 -18.29 -5.54 -19.77
CA MET A 44 -17.00 -6.16 -19.47
C MET A 44 -16.95 -6.66 -18.03
N GLN A 45 -17.53 -5.91 -17.10
CA GLN A 45 -17.67 -6.31 -15.70
C GLN A 45 -18.55 -7.57 -15.54
N VAL A 46 -19.67 -7.64 -16.26
CA VAL A 46 -20.54 -8.84 -16.25
C VAL A 46 -19.77 -10.05 -16.79
N VAL A 47 -19.08 -9.90 -17.93
CA VAL A 47 -18.30 -11.00 -18.53
C VAL A 47 -17.20 -11.50 -17.59
N SER A 48 -16.45 -10.60 -16.95
CA SER A 48 -15.37 -10.98 -16.05
C SER A 48 -15.89 -11.69 -14.78
N ILE A 49 -17.00 -11.21 -14.21
CA ILE A 49 -17.63 -11.85 -13.05
C ILE A 49 -18.16 -13.24 -13.44
N LEU A 50 -18.91 -13.36 -14.56
CA LEU A 50 -19.41 -14.65 -15.04
C LEU A 50 -18.28 -15.68 -15.21
N ALA A 51 -17.15 -15.27 -15.77
CA ALA A 51 -16.01 -16.15 -15.97
C ALA A 51 -15.43 -16.70 -14.65
N VAL A 52 -15.37 -15.87 -13.59
CA VAL A 52 -14.95 -16.31 -12.25
C VAL A 52 -15.97 -17.27 -11.61
N GLU A 53 -17.27 -17.02 -11.78
CA GLU A 53 -18.32 -17.92 -11.28
C GLU A 53 -18.23 -19.30 -11.94
N VAL A 54 -17.98 -19.34 -13.27
CA VAL A 54 -17.72 -20.59 -13.99
C VAL A 54 -16.48 -21.31 -13.46
N PHE A 55 -15.42 -20.59 -13.06
CA PHE A 55 -14.25 -21.20 -12.40
C PHE A 55 -14.61 -21.89 -11.09
N PHE A 56 -15.44 -21.29 -10.25
CA PHE A 56 -15.85 -21.91 -8.98
C PHE A 56 -16.61 -23.22 -9.21
N VAL A 57 -17.60 -23.22 -10.12
CA VAL A 57 -18.35 -24.44 -10.46
C VAL A 57 -17.41 -25.50 -11.05
N LEU A 58 -16.47 -25.10 -11.92
CA LEU A 58 -15.51 -26.02 -12.52
C LEU A 58 -14.53 -26.60 -11.50
N SER A 59 -14.09 -25.81 -10.51
CA SER A 59 -13.23 -26.28 -9.43
C SER A 59 -13.95 -27.36 -8.62
N GLY A 60 -15.18 -27.10 -8.17
CA GLY A 60 -15.98 -28.05 -7.41
C GLY A 60 -16.23 -29.35 -8.16
N PHE A 61 -16.57 -29.27 -9.45
CA PHE A 61 -16.84 -30.43 -10.30
C PHE A 61 -15.62 -31.35 -10.44
N VAL A 62 -14.43 -30.78 -10.65
CA VAL A 62 -13.19 -31.56 -10.83
C VAL A 62 -12.63 -32.06 -9.50
N LEU A 63 -12.95 -31.41 -8.39
CA LEU A 63 -12.55 -31.85 -7.05
C LEU A 63 -13.41 -33.03 -6.55
N ALA A 64 -14.69 -33.05 -6.90
CA ALA A 64 -15.68 -33.98 -6.36
C ALA A 64 -15.29 -35.47 -6.32
N PRO A 65 -14.72 -36.09 -7.38
CA PRO A 65 -14.32 -37.49 -7.31
C PRO A 65 -13.25 -37.76 -6.24
N GLN A 66 -12.25 -36.87 -6.12
CA GLN A 66 -11.18 -37.00 -5.13
C GLN A 66 -11.71 -36.75 -3.72
N ILE A 67 -12.64 -35.81 -3.59
CA ILE A 67 -13.35 -35.52 -2.34
C ILE A 67 -14.13 -36.75 -1.86
N LEU A 68 -14.96 -37.35 -2.71
CA LEU A 68 -15.77 -38.52 -2.35
C LEU A 68 -14.88 -39.72 -2.01
N ALA A 69 -13.79 -39.93 -2.75
CA ALA A 69 -12.80 -40.95 -2.40
C ALA A 69 -12.17 -40.71 -1.01
N CYS A 70 -11.94 -39.45 -0.63
CA CYS A 70 -11.50 -39.09 0.72
C CYS A 70 -12.57 -39.32 1.80
N VAL A 71 -13.84 -39.55 1.46
CA VAL A 71 -14.88 -39.91 2.44
C VAL A 71 -14.98 -41.43 2.57
N THR A 72 -14.97 -42.16 1.45
CA THR A 72 -15.33 -43.60 1.43
C THR A 72 -14.18 -44.57 1.33
N ALA A 73 -13.07 -44.21 0.68
CA ALA A 73 -12.07 -45.18 0.24
C ALA A 73 -10.66 -44.95 0.82
N LEU A 74 -10.28 -43.70 1.07
CA LEU A 74 -8.90 -43.34 1.45
C LEU A 74 -8.66 -43.38 2.97
N ARG A 75 -7.40 -43.36 3.42
CA ARG A 75 -7.05 -43.21 4.84
C ARG A 75 -7.08 -41.74 5.26
N SER A 76 -7.18 -41.46 6.56
CA SER A 76 -7.16 -40.07 7.06
C SER A 76 -5.83 -39.36 6.75
N SER A 77 -4.73 -40.10 6.62
CA SER A 77 -3.44 -39.59 6.16
C SER A 77 -3.46 -39.07 4.70
N ASP A 78 -4.40 -39.53 3.88
CA ASP A 78 -4.46 -39.20 2.46
C ASP A 78 -5.17 -37.84 2.22
N ILE A 79 -5.86 -37.30 3.23
CA ILE A 79 -6.37 -35.92 3.24
C ILE A 79 -5.20 -34.93 3.16
N GLY A 80 -4.08 -35.23 3.84
CA GLY A 80 -2.85 -34.45 3.73
C GLY A 80 -2.26 -34.47 2.32
N ILE A 81 -2.31 -35.63 1.64
CA ILE A 81 -1.87 -35.77 0.24
C ILE A 81 -2.76 -34.92 -0.69
N PHE A 82 -4.07 -34.91 -0.47
CA PHE A 82 -4.99 -34.03 -1.19
C PHE A 82 -4.60 -32.56 -1.04
N LEU A 83 -4.47 -32.06 0.20
CA LEU A 83 -4.12 -30.66 0.47
C LEU A 83 -2.77 -30.28 -0.15
N VAL A 84 -1.73 -31.10 0.04
CA VAL A 84 -0.41 -30.83 -0.54
C VAL A 84 -0.45 -30.77 -2.06
N ARG A 85 -1.16 -31.69 -2.74
CA ARG A 85 -1.28 -31.65 -4.21
C ARG A 85 -1.95 -30.38 -4.73
N ARG A 86 -2.89 -29.83 -3.96
CA ARG A 86 -3.59 -28.56 -4.25
C ARG A 86 -2.70 -27.36 -3.98
N TRP A 87 -2.11 -27.27 -2.80
CA TRP A 87 -1.19 -26.20 -2.45
C TRP A 87 0.02 -26.12 -3.36
N MET A 88 0.58 -27.25 -3.81
CA MET A 88 1.66 -27.25 -4.80
C MET A 88 1.25 -26.68 -6.17
N ARG A 89 -0.05 -26.60 -6.48
CA ARG A 89 -0.58 -25.97 -7.69
C ARG A 89 -0.76 -24.47 -7.56
N THR A 90 -1.24 -24.03 -6.40
CA THR A 90 -1.81 -22.70 -6.20
C THR A 90 -0.86 -21.77 -5.43
N ILE A 91 -0.37 -22.21 -4.28
CA ILE A 91 0.40 -21.35 -3.36
C ILE A 91 1.71 -20.84 -3.97
N PRO A 92 2.62 -21.66 -4.55
CA PRO A 92 3.90 -21.14 -5.01
C PRO A 92 3.77 -20.11 -6.13
N PRO A 93 2.98 -20.32 -7.21
CA PRO A 93 2.78 -19.27 -8.20
C PRO A 93 2.11 -18.03 -7.60
N TYR A 94 1.10 -18.21 -6.72
CA TYR A 94 0.43 -17.09 -6.04
C TYR A 94 1.41 -16.22 -5.27
N LEU A 95 2.31 -16.82 -4.49
CA LEU A 95 3.32 -16.06 -3.73
C LEU A 95 4.26 -15.29 -4.65
N VAL A 96 4.64 -15.85 -5.81
CA VAL A 96 5.45 -15.13 -6.80
C VAL A 96 4.69 -13.93 -7.37
N ALA A 97 3.42 -14.10 -7.74
CA ALA A 97 2.61 -13.00 -8.24
C ALA A 97 2.31 -11.96 -7.15
N LEU A 98 2.04 -12.38 -5.92
CA LEU A 98 1.85 -11.50 -4.76
C LEU A 98 3.10 -10.65 -4.53
N VAL A 99 4.29 -11.26 -4.50
CA VAL A 99 5.53 -10.48 -4.36
C VAL A 99 5.69 -9.50 -5.53
N ALA A 100 5.46 -9.94 -6.78
CA ALA A 100 5.57 -9.08 -7.95
C ALA A 100 4.61 -7.87 -7.89
N ILE A 101 3.32 -8.10 -7.62
CA ILE A 101 2.33 -7.02 -7.56
C ILE A 101 2.54 -6.11 -6.34
N THR A 102 3.00 -6.66 -5.22
CA THR A 102 3.34 -5.86 -4.02
C THR A 102 4.55 -4.96 -4.28
N VAL A 103 5.55 -5.44 -5.02
CA VAL A 103 6.72 -4.65 -5.41
C VAL A 103 6.32 -3.55 -6.39
N ILE A 104 5.56 -3.89 -7.44
CA ILE A 104 5.09 -2.93 -8.45
C ILE A 104 4.22 -1.85 -7.84
N SER A 105 3.35 -2.20 -6.89
CA SER A 105 2.43 -1.25 -6.24
C SER A 105 3.05 -0.49 -5.05
N GLY A 106 4.30 -0.77 -4.66
CA GLY A 106 4.95 -0.11 -3.52
C GLY A 106 4.36 -0.47 -2.14
N ASN A 107 3.61 -1.57 -2.04
CA ASN A 107 2.85 -1.97 -0.85
C ASN A 107 3.56 -2.99 0.06
N ILE A 108 4.89 -3.14 -0.06
CA ILE A 108 5.64 -4.19 0.64
C ILE A 108 5.46 -4.08 2.17
N PHE A 109 5.05 -5.21 2.79
CA PHE A 109 4.87 -5.38 4.24
C PHE A 109 3.82 -4.49 4.92
N ASN A 110 2.90 -3.88 4.17
CA ASN A 110 1.72 -3.25 4.78
C ASN A 110 0.78 -4.32 5.41
N ASP A 111 -0.20 -3.90 6.21
CA ASP A 111 -1.20 -4.81 6.81
C ASP A 111 -1.89 -5.69 5.75
N ALA A 112 -2.22 -5.11 4.59
CA ALA A 112 -2.84 -5.83 3.48
C ALA A 112 -1.94 -6.97 2.94
N PHE A 113 -0.62 -6.78 2.86
CA PHE A 113 0.33 -7.80 2.41
C PHE A 113 0.27 -9.05 3.29
N ILE A 114 0.27 -8.87 4.61
CA ILE A 114 0.17 -10.01 5.54
C ILE A 114 -1.17 -10.72 5.34
N ARG A 115 -2.25 -9.97 5.14
CA ARG A 115 -3.56 -10.56 4.87
C ARG A 115 -3.60 -11.35 3.56
N TYR A 116 -2.96 -10.86 2.49
CA TYR A 116 -2.83 -11.60 1.23
C TYR A 116 -2.01 -12.89 1.39
N VAL A 117 -0.93 -12.88 2.19
CA VAL A 117 -0.11 -14.08 2.45
C VAL A 117 -0.95 -15.20 3.07
N PHE A 118 -1.89 -14.87 3.95
CA PHE A 118 -2.78 -15.83 4.61
C PHE A 118 -4.15 -15.98 3.95
N TYR A 119 -4.37 -15.37 2.78
CA TYR A 119 -5.68 -15.39 2.09
C TYR A 119 -6.85 -14.85 2.94
N VAL A 120 -6.59 -13.91 3.86
CA VAL A 120 -7.60 -13.32 4.77
C VAL A 120 -7.93 -11.86 4.47
N GLN A 121 -7.44 -11.33 3.34
CA GLN A 121 -7.66 -9.94 2.94
C GLN A 121 -9.14 -9.58 2.83
N ASN A 122 -9.96 -10.53 2.36
CA ASN A 122 -11.40 -10.34 2.19
C ASN A 122 -12.19 -11.36 3.01
N PHE A 123 -11.73 -11.73 4.21
CA PHE A 123 -12.32 -12.87 4.92
C PHE A 123 -13.74 -12.57 5.42
N PHE A 124 -13.89 -11.52 6.24
CA PHE A 124 -15.18 -11.06 6.77
C PHE A 124 -15.69 -9.77 6.13
N SER A 125 -14.78 -8.94 5.62
CA SER A 125 -15.05 -7.71 4.88
C SER A 125 -13.98 -7.54 3.82
N SER A 126 -14.28 -6.86 2.72
CA SER A 126 -13.28 -6.53 1.72
C SER A 126 -12.26 -5.52 2.25
N LEU A 127 -11.05 -5.58 1.70
CA LEU A 127 -10.13 -4.45 1.83
C LEU A 127 -10.75 -3.21 1.18
N PRO A 128 -10.62 -2.02 1.80
CA PRO A 128 -10.95 -0.76 1.14
C PRO A 128 -10.21 -0.66 -0.19
N GLU A 129 -10.85 -0.09 -1.23
CA GLU A 129 -10.29 -0.07 -2.60
C GLU A 129 -8.88 0.52 -2.67
N ALA A 130 -8.61 1.59 -1.91
CA ALA A 130 -7.28 2.20 -1.79
C ALA A 130 -6.18 1.26 -1.25
N ARG A 131 -6.55 0.12 -0.67
CA ARG A 131 -5.64 -0.92 -0.14
C ARG A 131 -5.70 -2.23 -0.93
N ASP A 132 -6.68 -2.44 -1.80
CA ASP A 132 -6.86 -3.67 -2.59
C ASP A 132 -6.01 -3.65 -3.88
N TYR A 133 -4.69 -3.70 -3.72
CA TYR A 133 -3.75 -3.64 -4.84
C TYR A 133 -3.59 -4.96 -5.60
N PHE A 134 -4.19 -6.05 -5.11
CA PHE A 134 -4.25 -7.34 -5.80
C PHE A 134 -5.69 -7.84 -5.91
N ALA A 135 -6.52 -7.07 -6.62
CA ALA A 135 -7.97 -7.19 -6.72
C ALA A 135 -8.51 -8.53 -7.24
N VAL A 136 -7.67 -9.45 -7.73
CA VAL A 136 -8.07 -10.80 -8.17
C VAL A 136 -7.88 -11.85 -7.08
N ALA A 137 -7.16 -11.54 -5.99
CA ALA A 137 -6.82 -12.52 -4.95
C ALA A 137 -8.02 -12.99 -4.11
N TRP A 138 -9.13 -12.24 -4.06
CA TRP A 138 -10.31 -12.63 -3.30
C TRP A 138 -10.89 -13.98 -3.76
N SER A 139 -10.86 -14.28 -5.07
CA SER A 139 -11.39 -15.53 -5.61
C SER A 139 -10.49 -16.72 -5.22
N LEU A 140 -9.18 -16.49 -5.16
CA LEU A 140 -8.20 -17.46 -4.69
C LEU A 140 -8.39 -17.75 -3.20
N SER A 141 -8.72 -16.73 -2.40
CA SER A 141 -9.08 -16.94 -0.99
C SER A 141 -10.28 -17.85 -0.83
N VAL A 142 -11.33 -17.67 -1.64
CA VAL A 142 -12.50 -18.57 -1.64
C VAL A 142 -12.06 -20.02 -1.91
N GLU A 143 -11.20 -20.22 -2.90
CA GLU A 143 -10.72 -21.56 -3.27
C GLU A 143 -9.84 -22.21 -2.18
N GLU A 144 -8.88 -21.48 -1.61
CA GLU A 144 -8.00 -22.02 -0.56
C GLU A 144 -8.75 -22.33 0.73
N TRP A 145 -9.66 -21.45 1.16
CA TRP A 145 -10.49 -21.69 2.34
C TRP A 145 -11.52 -22.80 2.10
N PHE A 146 -12.01 -22.98 0.87
CA PHE A 146 -12.82 -24.15 0.53
C PHE A 146 -12.05 -25.45 0.72
N TYR A 147 -10.77 -25.52 0.36
CA TYR A 147 -9.94 -26.72 0.58
C TYR A 147 -9.81 -27.07 2.07
N VAL A 148 -9.61 -26.07 2.92
CA VAL A 148 -9.51 -26.24 4.38
C VAL A 148 -10.86 -26.68 4.96
N VAL A 149 -11.95 -25.97 4.62
CA VAL A 149 -13.31 -26.28 5.06
C VAL A 149 -13.70 -27.70 4.64
N PHE A 150 -13.36 -28.08 3.40
CA PHE A 150 -13.56 -29.42 2.89
C PHE A 150 -12.82 -30.48 3.70
N ALA A 151 -11.53 -30.27 3.99
CA ALA A 151 -10.74 -31.22 4.78
C ALA A 151 -11.34 -31.44 6.18
N VAL A 152 -11.81 -30.37 6.82
CA VAL A 152 -12.51 -30.42 8.12
C VAL A 152 -13.83 -31.19 7.99
N LEU A 153 -14.64 -30.91 6.97
CA LEU A 153 -15.90 -31.60 6.69
C LEU A 153 -15.71 -33.10 6.49
N VAL A 154 -14.66 -33.55 5.80
CA VAL A 154 -14.36 -34.98 5.63
C VAL A 154 -14.00 -35.64 6.95
N ILE A 155 -13.16 -34.99 7.75
CA ILE A 155 -12.77 -35.51 9.07
C ILE A 155 -14.02 -35.63 9.94
N ALA A 156 -14.85 -34.59 10.01
CA ALA A 156 -16.11 -34.61 10.76
C ALA A 156 -17.06 -35.70 10.27
N ALA A 157 -17.24 -35.84 8.94
CA ALA A 157 -18.07 -36.88 8.35
C ALA A 157 -17.61 -38.28 8.73
N ARG A 158 -16.29 -38.53 8.75
CA ARG A 158 -15.72 -39.81 9.19
C ARG A 158 -15.97 -40.08 10.67
N LEU A 159 -15.74 -39.08 11.53
CA LEU A 159 -15.99 -39.19 12.97
C LEU A 159 -17.46 -39.47 13.28
N LEU A 160 -18.37 -38.92 12.48
CA LEU A 160 -19.82 -39.12 12.58
C LEU A 160 -20.33 -40.34 11.81
N GLY A 161 -19.45 -41.13 11.17
CA GLY A 161 -19.83 -42.31 10.39
C GLY A 161 -20.67 -42.02 9.13
N LEU A 162 -20.63 -40.78 8.62
CA LEU A 162 -21.36 -40.38 7.43
C LEU A 162 -20.77 -41.03 6.18
N ARG A 163 -21.64 -41.66 5.38
CA ARG A 163 -21.32 -42.14 4.03
C ARG A 163 -21.52 -41.02 3.00
N GLU A 164 -21.33 -41.31 1.71
CA GLU A 164 -21.44 -40.33 0.62
C GLU A 164 -22.72 -39.49 0.68
N ARG A 165 -23.88 -40.11 0.91
CA ARG A 165 -25.16 -39.39 1.02
C ARG A 165 -25.18 -38.42 2.20
N GLY A 166 -24.69 -38.85 3.36
CA GLY A 166 -24.61 -38.00 4.56
C GLY A 166 -23.63 -36.84 4.36
N PHE A 167 -22.50 -37.10 3.72
CA PHE A 167 -21.53 -36.07 3.35
C PHE A 167 -22.11 -35.05 2.36
N THR A 168 -22.82 -35.50 1.31
CA THR A 168 -23.49 -34.61 0.37
C THR A 168 -24.54 -33.74 1.06
N VAL A 169 -25.33 -34.29 1.98
CA VAL A 169 -26.28 -33.49 2.78
C VAL A 169 -25.54 -32.45 3.63
N ALA A 170 -24.41 -32.81 4.26
CA ALA A 170 -23.60 -31.85 5.02
C ALA A 170 -23.08 -30.69 4.14
N VAL A 171 -22.64 -30.98 2.90
CA VAL A 171 -22.24 -29.96 1.93
C VAL A 171 -23.42 -29.05 1.55
N ILE A 172 -24.61 -29.61 1.33
CA ILE A 172 -25.83 -28.83 1.04
C ILE A 172 -26.18 -27.91 2.21
N VAL A 173 -26.20 -28.44 3.44
CA VAL A 173 -26.50 -27.67 4.65
C VAL A 173 -25.49 -26.54 4.83
N LEU A 174 -24.20 -26.80 4.62
CA LEU A 174 -23.18 -25.77 4.73
C LEU A 174 -23.31 -24.69 3.63
N ALA A 175 -23.61 -25.08 2.39
CA ALA A 175 -23.86 -24.13 1.31
C ALA A 175 -25.07 -23.23 1.63
N ILE A 176 -26.16 -23.80 2.14
CA ILE A 176 -27.34 -23.05 2.60
C ILE A 176 -26.96 -22.11 3.74
N ALA A 177 -26.16 -22.56 4.71
CA ALA A 177 -25.71 -21.72 5.82
C ALA A 177 -24.94 -20.48 5.33
N PHE A 178 -24.04 -20.62 4.34
CA PHE A 178 -23.34 -19.47 3.74
C PHE A 178 -24.27 -18.56 2.93
N ILE A 179 -25.27 -19.13 2.23
CA ILE A 179 -26.32 -18.35 1.53
C ILE A 179 -27.19 -17.55 2.52
N VAL A 180 -27.50 -18.11 3.68
CA VAL A 180 -28.23 -17.41 4.73
C VAL A 180 -27.34 -16.32 5.34
N ALA A 181 -26.09 -16.64 5.67
CA ALA A 181 -25.14 -15.69 6.23
C ALA A 181 -24.93 -14.46 5.32
N ARG A 182 -24.75 -14.67 4.01
CA ARG A 182 -24.61 -13.55 3.05
C ARG A 182 -25.87 -12.69 2.94
N THR A 183 -27.05 -13.28 3.16
CA THR A 183 -28.34 -12.58 3.07
C THR A 183 -28.60 -11.75 4.32
N LEU A 184 -28.20 -12.24 5.50
CA LEU A 184 -28.40 -11.56 6.78
C LEU A 184 -27.33 -10.51 7.08
N ALA A 185 -26.08 -10.74 6.68
CA ALA A 185 -24.94 -9.88 7.03
C ALA A 185 -24.38 -9.05 5.86
N GLY A 186 -24.85 -9.29 4.63
CA GLY A 186 -24.35 -8.60 3.44
C GLY A 186 -25.05 -7.25 3.19
N HIS A 187 -24.28 -6.18 3.01
CA HIS A 187 -24.80 -4.88 2.58
C HIS A 187 -24.99 -4.84 1.05
N MET A 188 -26.24 -4.95 0.59
CA MET A 188 -26.56 -5.06 -0.84
C MET A 188 -26.32 -3.77 -1.65
N GLN A 189 -26.20 -2.61 -1.00
CA GLN A 189 -25.85 -1.35 -1.66
C GLN A 189 -24.43 -1.40 -2.25
N ASP A 190 -23.49 -2.00 -1.53
CA ASP A 190 -22.11 -2.26 -1.97
C ASP A 190 -21.87 -3.74 -2.27
N TRP A 191 -22.83 -4.38 -2.95
CA TRP A 191 -22.83 -5.84 -3.18
C TRP A 191 -21.49 -6.38 -3.71
N ASP A 192 -20.79 -5.63 -4.55
CA ASP A 192 -19.51 -6.05 -5.10
C ASP A 192 -18.44 -6.25 -4.00
N ALA A 193 -18.18 -5.20 -3.21
CA ALA A 193 -17.14 -5.19 -2.19
C ALA A 193 -17.61 -5.89 -0.90
N ALA A 194 -18.85 -5.68 -0.47
CA ALA A 194 -19.37 -6.17 0.79
C ALA A 194 -19.86 -7.63 0.74
N ILE A 195 -20.08 -8.18 -0.46
CA ILE A 195 -20.66 -9.53 -0.61
C ILE A 195 -19.88 -10.38 -1.59
N ARG A 196 -19.83 -9.98 -2.86
CA ARG A 196 -19.27 -10.78 -3.94
C ARG A 196 -17.80 -11.11 -3.69
N ARG A 197 -17.03 -10.15 -3.17
CA ARG A 197 -15.60 -10.35 -2.88
C ARG A 197 -15.32 -10.87 -1.46
N VAL A 198 -16.34 -11.08 -0.61
CA VAL A 198 -16.14 -11.56 0.77
C VAL A 198 -16.09 -13.09 0.81
N THR A 199 -14.97 -13.62 1.30
CA THR A 199 -14.61 -15.04 1.22
C THR A 199 -15.67 -15.93 1.85
N VAL A 200 -16.08 -15.63 3.09
CA VAL A 200 -17.04 -16.45 3.86
C VAL A 200 -18.40 -16.53 3.16
N PHE A 201 -18.83 -15.47 2.48
CA PHE A 201 -20.12 -15.43 1.79
C PHE A 201 -20.12 -16.18 0.46
N ARG A 202 -18.95 -16.58 -0.05
CA ARG A 202 -18.79 -17.20 -1.38
C ARG A 202 -18.28 -18.63 -1.34
N LEU A 203 -18.10 -19.24 -0.16
CA LEU A 203 -17.71 -20.65 -0.04
C LEU A 203 -18.76 -21.61 -0.62
N ASP A 204 -20.01 -21.16 -0.79
CA ASP A 204 -21.09 -21.85 -1.51
C ASP A 204 -20.79 -22.03 -3.00
N ALA A 205 -20.06 -21.10 -3.63
CA ALA A 205 -19.86 -21.05 -5.08
C ALA A 205 -19.20 -22.31 -5.65
N ILE A 206 -18.25 -22.90 -4.91
CA ILE A 206 -17.56 -24.13 -5.31
C ILE A 206 -18.44 -25.37 -5.06
N ALA A 207 -19.36 -25.32 -4.09
CA ALA A 207 -20.26 -26.43 -3.79
C ALA A 207 -21.20 -26.77 -4.95
N TYR A 208 -21.60 -25.80 -5.78
CA TYR A 208 -22.45 -26.06 -6.97
C TYR A 208 -21.82 -27.07 -7.93
N GLY A 209 -20.52 -26.94 -8.18
CA GLY A 209 -19.76 -27.89 -9.00
C GLY A 209 -19.72 -29.29 -8.42
N PHE A 210 -19.51 -29.36 -7.10
CA PHE A 210 -19.52 -30.63 -6.38
C PHE A 210 -20.87 -31.35 -6.49
N LEU A 211 -21.96 -30.62 -6.27
CA LEU A 211 -23.32 -31.14 -6.38
C LEU A 211 -23.66 -31.55 -7.81
N LEU A 212 -23.23 -30.78 -8.81
CA LEU A 212 -23.38 -31.15 -10.22
C LEU A 212 -22.70 -32.49 -10.50
N TYR A 213 -21.47 -32.71 -10.01
CA TYR A 213 -20.79 -34.00 -10.18
C TYR A 213 -21.60 -35.15 -9.57
N VAL A 214 -22.08 -35.01 -8.33
CA VAL A 214 -22.88 -36.04 -7.65
C VAL A 214 -24.15 -36.37 -8.45
N VAL A 215 -24.84 -35.35 -8.98
CA VAL A 215 -26.03 -35.53 -9.80
C VAL A 215 -25.69 -36.24 -11.12
N LEU A 216 -24.63 -35.83 -11.82
CA LEU A 216 -24.26 -36.44 -13.11
C LEU A 216 -23.75 -37.87 -12.96
N ASP A 217 -23.03 -38.17 -11.88
CA ASP A 217 -22.57 -39.53 -11.57
C ASP A 217 -23.76 -40.45 -11.23
N ALA A 218 -24.74 -39.95 -10.47
CA ALA A 218 -25.98 -40.69 -10.19
C ALA A 218 -26.85 -40.92 -11.45
N LEU A 219 -26.84 -39.97 -12.38
CA LEU A 219 -27.64 -40.00 -13.61
C LEU A 219 -26.87 -40.54 -14.82
N GLU A 220 -25.68 -41.12 -14.65
CA GLU A 220 -24.78 -41.52 -15.74
C GLU A 220 -25.45 -42.38 -16.82
N ARG A 221 -26.39 -43.25 -16.41
CA ARG A 221 -27.12 -44.16 -17.31
C ARG A 221 -28.28 -43.51 -18.06
N TRP A 222 -28.76 -42.36 -17.60
CA TRP A 222 -30.00 -41.74 -18.06
C TRP A 222 -29.77 -40.48 -18.89
N TYR A 223 -28.79 -39.64 -18.56
CA TYR A 223 -28.59 -38.39 -19.31
C TYR A 223 -28.18 -38.63 -20.77
N GLY A 224 -27.55 -39.76 -21.07
CA GLY A 224 -27.24 -40.17 -22.45
C GLY A 224 -28.46 -40.43 -23.34
N ARG A 225 -29.66 -40.62 -22.74
CA ARG A 225 -30.93 -40.86 -23.45
C ARG A 225 -31.77 -39.60 -23.66
N PHE A 226 -31.56 -38.57 -22.83
CA PHE A 226 -32.40 -37.36 -22.81
C PHE A 226 -31.68 -36.10 -23.32
N ALA A 227 -30.34 -36.10 -23.39
CA ALA A 227 -29.59 -34.96 -23.88
C ALA A 227 -29.34 -35.07 -25.39
N ASN A 228 -29.98 -34.22 -26.18
CA ASN A 228 -29.62 -33.99 -27.59
C ASN A 228 -28.72 -32.73 -27.68
N ALA A 229 -27.87 -32.65 -28.72
CA ALA A 229 -26.94 -31.54 -28.91
C ALA A 229 -27.63 -30.17 -28.96
N LEU A 230 -28.69 -30.04 -29.76
CA LEU A 230 -29.51 -28.84 -29.87
C LEU A 230 -30.10 -28.43 -28.51
N LEU A 231 -30.69 -29.36 -27.74
CA LEU A 231 -31.25 -29.06 -26.42
C LEU A 231 -30.17 -28.58 -25.45
N SER A 232 -28.99 -29.24 -25.42
CA SER A 232 -27.88 -28.80 -24.58
C SER A 232 -27.39 -27.40 -24.95
N THR A 233 -27.33 -27.07 -26.24
CA THR A 233 -26.95 -25.75 -26.73
C THR A 233 -28.01 -24.70 -26.38
N LEU A 234 -29.30 -25.01 -26.53
CA LEU A 234 -30.40 -24.12 -26.17
C LEU A 234 -30.41 -23.83 -24.66
N VAL A 235 -30.16 -24.83 -23.80
CA VAL A 235 -30.05 -24.63 -22.35
C VAL A 235 -28.86 -23.75 -22.00
N VAL A 236 -27.70 -23.96 -22.63
CA VAL A 236 -26.52 -23.10 -22.43
C VAL A 236 -26.81 -21.68 -22.88
N ALA A 237 -27.42 -21.48 -24.05
CA ALA A 237 -27.77 -20.15 -24.57
C ALA A 237 -28.79 -19.44 -23.68
N ALA A 238 -29.85 -20.14 -23.24
CA ALA A 238 -30.88 -19.58 -22.37
C ALA A 238 -30.32 -19.18 -20.99
N THR A 239 -29.49 -20.04 -20.39
CA THR A 239 -28.85 -19.74 -19.10
C THR A 239 -27.79 -18.65 -19.23
N ALA A 240 -27.06 -18.57 -20.34
CA ALA A 240 -26.14 -17.47 -20.63
C ALA A 240 -26.87 -16.12 -20.75
N ALA A 241 -27.97 -16.09 -21.53
CA ALA A 241 -28.78 -14.89 -21.70
C ALA A 241 -29.38 -14.43 -20.36
N LEU A 242 -29.89 -15.37 -19.55
CA LEU A 242 -30.40 -15.06 -18.21
C LEU A 242 -29.31 -14.53 -17.28
N ALA A 243 -28.15 -15.18 -17.24
CA ALA A 243 -27.05 -14.77 -16.37
C ALA A 243 -26.50 -13.39 -16.78
N PHE A 244 -26.40 -13.12 -18.08
CA PHE A 244 -26.00 -11.82 -18.61
C PHE A 244 -27.02 -10.73 -18.30
N TRP A 245 -28.32 -10.99 -18.53
CA TRP A 245 -29.40 -10.04 -18.24
C TRP A 245 -29.44 -9.65 -16.75
N ILE A 246 -29.41 -10.65 -15.85
CA ILE A 246 -29.42 -10.39 -14.41
C ILE A 246 -28.11 -9.72 -13.95
N GLY A 247 -26.96 -10.10 -14.52
CA GLY A 247 -25.69 -9.44 -14.25
C GLY A 247 -25.66 -7.98 -14.68
N TRP A 248 -26.24 -7.67 -15.83
CA TRP A 248 -26.39 -6.30 -16.33
C TRP A 248 -27.23 -5.46 -15.36
N LEU A 249 -28.40 -5.95 -14.96
CA LEU A 249 -29.26 -5.28 -13.97
C LEU A 249 -28.55 -5.09 -12.61
N ALA A 250 -27.77 -6.08 -12.17
CA ALA A 250 -27.00 -5.99 -10.94
C ALA A 250 -25.90 -4.91 -11.00
N SER A 251 -25.35 -4.66 -12.20
CA SER A 251 -24.23 -3.73 -12.43
C SER A 251 -24.70 -2.30 -12.71
N VAL A 252 -25.80 -2.11 -13.44
CA VAL A 252 -26.27 -0.78 -13.90
C VAL A 252 -27.42 -0.22 -13.06
N ASP A 253 -28.38 -1.05 -12.64
CA ASP A 253 -29.69 -0.58 -12.17
C ASP A 253 -29.79 -0.50 -10.62
N THR A 254 -28.69 -0.75 -9.91
CA THR A 254 -28.63 -0.87 -8.43
C THR A 254 -29.66 -1.85 -7.83
N SER A 255 -30.27 -2.71 -8.64
CA SER A 255 -31.35 -3.61 -8.26
C SER A 255 -30.90 -4.64 -7.23
N THR A 256 -31.39 -4.48 -5.99
CA THR A 256 -31.14 -5.42 -4.90
C THR A 256 -31.54 -6.86 -5.27
N PRO A 257 -32.73 -7.13 -5.85
CA PRO A 257 -33.07 -8.48 -6.30
C PRO A 257 -32.11 -9.05 -7.34
N ALA A 258 -31.66 -8.25 -8.32
CA ALA A 258 -30.70 -8.70 -9.33
C ALA A 258 -29.36 -9.07 -8.69
N ARG A 259 -28.87 -8.26 -7.74
CA ARG A 259 -27.63 -8.52 -6.97
C ARG A 259 -27.71 -9.82 -6.15
N HIS A 260 -28.88 -10.13 -5.59
CA HIS A 260 -29.09 -11.42 -4.92
C HIS A 260 -29.12 -12.61 -5.88
N LEU A 261 -29.77 -12.44 -7.04
CA LEU A 261 -30.00 -13.52 -8.01
C LEU A 261 -28.76 -13.83 -8.85
N TYR A 262 -27.90 -12.85 -9.10
CA TYR A 262 -26.81 -12.96 -10.06
C TYR A 262 -25.83 -14.12 -9.77
N PRO A 263 -25.35 -14.35 -8.53
CA PRO A 263 -24.48 -15.51 -8.25
C PRO A 263 -25.15 -16.85 -8.61
N PHE A 264 -26.46 -16.97 -8.44
CA PHE A 264 -27.19 -18.20 -8.74
C PHE A 264 -27.37 -18.41 -10.25
N THR A 265 -27.71 -17.35 -11.00
CA THR A 265 -27.85 -17.46 -12.46
C THR A 265 -26.50 -17.70 -13.14
N ALA A 266 -25.42 -17.12 -12.61
CA ALA A 266 -24.05 -17.38 -13.05
C ALA A 266 -23.61 -18.83 -12.76
N ALA A 267 -23.87 -19.35 -11.56
CA ALA A 267 -23.61 -20.74 -11.21
C ALA A 267 -24.42 -21.71 -12.09
N LEU A 268 -25.70 -21.40 -12.36
CA LEU A 268 -26.55 -22.18 -13.26
C LEU A 268 -25.98 -22.24 -14.69
N PHE A 269 -25.52 -21.11 -15.22
CA PHE A 269 -24.82 -21.07 -16.50
C PHE A 269 -23.55 -21.93 -16.50
N GLY A 270 -22.72 -21.82 -15.45
CA GLY A 270 -21.54 -22.67 -15.28
C GLY A 270 -21.87 -24.16 -15.26
N CYS A 271 -22.93 -24.55 -14.55
CA CYS A 271 -23.41 -25.93 -14.51
C CYS A 271 -23.89 -26.42 -15.88
N ALA A 272 -24.67 -25.62 -16.61
CA ALA A 272 -25.14 -25.95 -17.95
C ALA A 272 -23.97 -26.13 -18.93
N LEU A 273 -22.97 -25.26 -18.85
CA LEU A 273 -21.77 -25.30 -19.69
C LEU A 273 -20.91 -26.53 -19.42
N ILE A 274 -20.66 -26.84 -18.14
CA ILE A 274 -19.89 -28.04 -17.74
C ILE A 274 -20.64 -29.32 -18.14
N PHE A 275 -21.97 -29.35 -17.97
CA PHE A 275 -22.80 -30.46 -18.43
C PHE A 275 -22.67 -30.68 -19.93
N ALA A 276 -22.86 -29.63 -20.74
CA ALA A 276 -22.76 -29.70 -22.19
C ALA A 276 -21.36 -30.15 -22.66
N LEU A 277 -20.29 -29.60 -22.07
CA LEU A 277 -18.91 -29.95 -22.42
C LEU A 277 -18.48 -31.35 -21.96
N THR A 278 -19.07 -31.85 -20.87
CA THR A 278 -18.88 -33.23 -20.42
C THR A 278 -19.62 -34.21 -21.34
N PHE A 279 -20.83 -33.85 -21.75
CA PHE A 279 -21.63 -34.64 -22.69
C PHE A 279 -20.96 -34.73 -24.06
N HIS A 280 -20.53 -33.60 -24.62
CA HIS A 280 -19.86 -33.51 -25.92
C HIS A 280 -18.36 -33.81 -25.88
N ARG A 281 -17.84 -34.40 -24.79
CA ARG A 281 -16.40 -34.66 -24.60
C ARG A 281 -15.74 -35.40 -25.77
N LYS A 282 -16.47 -36.28 -26.46
CA LYS A 282 -15.98 -37.05 -27.62
C LYS A 282 -15.59 -36.16 -28.80
N ALA A 283 -16.20 -34.97 -28.95
CA ALA A 283 -15.84 -34.02 -30.01
C ALA A 283 -14.47 -33.37 -29.77
N PHE A 284 -14.03 -33.32 -28.51
CA PHE A 284 -12.75 -32.71 -28.10
C PHE A 284 -11.66 -33.74 -27.85
N GLN A 285 -12.03 -34.92 -27.37
CA GLN A 285 -11.09 -35.94 -26.95
C GLN A 285 -10.60 -36.73 -28.15
N GLY A 286 -9.31 -36.61 -28.48
CA GLY A 286 -8.70 -37.25 -29.65
C GLY A 286 -8.81 -36.44 -30.95
N SER A 287 -9.39 -35.23 -30.91
CA SER A 287 -9.39 -34.32 -32.06
C SER A 287 -8.06 -33.56 -32.21
N ALA A 288 -7.82 -32.96 -33.37
CA ALA A 288 -6.66 -32.09 -33.62
C ALA A 288 -6.58 -30.89 -32.64
N PHE A 289 -7.70 -30.52 -32.00
CA PHE A 289 -7.77 -29.43 -31.02
C PHE A 289 -7.40 -29.88 -29.59
N ALA A 290 -7.33 -31.17 -29.30
CA ALA A 290 -7.03 -31.67 -27.96
C ALA A 290 -5.72 -31.12 -27.35
N PRO A 291 -4.59 -31.02 -28.10
CA PRO A 291 -3.36 -30.44 -27.57
C PRO A 291 -3.51 -28.98 -27.12
N ILE A 292 -4.26 -28.17 -27.89
CA ILE A 292 -4.54 -26.77 -27.56
C ILE A 292 -5.37 -26.69 -26.29
N CYS A 293 -6.40 -27.52 -26.17
CA CYS A 293 -7.23 -27.60 -24.98
C CYS A 293 -6.40 -27.91 -23.73
N TYR A 294 -5.54 -28.93 -23.78
CA TYR A 294 -4.67 -29.30 -22.66
C TYR A 294 -3.61 -28.24 -22.34
N TYR A 295 -3.10 -27.55 -23.36
CA TYR A 295 -2.17 -26.45 -23.17
C TYR A 295 -2.85 -25.29 -22.43
N LEU A 296 -4.01 -24.85 -22.91
CA LEU A 296 -4.79 -23.79 -22.27
C LEU A 296 -5.14 -24.13 -20.82
N GLY A 297 -5.55 -25.36 -20.53
CA GLY A 297 -5.80 -25.81 -19.15
C GLY A 297 -4.54 -25.88 -18.26
N LYS A 298 -3.33 -26.03 -18.84
CA LYS A 298 -2.07 -25.98 -18.06
C LYS A 298 -1.75 -24.55 -17.64
N VAL A 299 -1.85 -23.59 -18.56
CA VAL A 299 -1.45 -22.20 -18.32
C VAL A 299 -2.56 -21.32 -17.76
N SER A 300 -3.81 -21.79 -17.71
CA SER A 300 -4.98 -20.98 -17.30
C SER A 300 -4.83 -20.32 -15.92
N TYR A 301 -4.25 -21.04 -14.94
CA TYR A 301 -4.02 -20.48 -13.61
C TYR A 301 -2.98 -19.36 -13.64
N THR A 302 -1.89 -19.54 -14.38
CA THR A 302 -0.85 -18.53 -14.54
C THR A 302 -1.38 -17.31 -15.29
N ILE A 303 -2.22 -17.51 -16.31
CA ILE A 303 -2.93 -16.43 -17.03
C ILE A 303 -3.79 -15.64 -16.04
N TYR A 304 -4.65 -16.33 -15.29
CA TYR A 304 -5.51 -15.71 -14.28
C TYR A 304 -4.71 -14.92 -13.23
N LEU A 305 -3.53 -15.41 -12.86
CA LEU A 305 -2.76 -14.80 -11.78
C LEU A 305 -1.96 -13.57 -12.25
N PHE A 306 -1.35 -13.63 -13.43
CA PHE A 306 -0.40 -12.62 -13.90
C PHE A 306 -0.99 -11.59 -14.88
N HIS A 307 -2.23 -11.75 -15.33
CA HIS A 307 -2.81 -10.83 -16.32
C HIS A 307 -2.78 -9.36 -15.86
N LEU A 308 -3.11 -9.05 -14.60
CA LEU A 308 -3.01 -7.68 -14.07
C LEU A 308 -1.57 -7.17 -14.01
N ILE A 309 -0.62 -8.03 -13.65
CA ILE A 309 0.81 -7.66 -13.62
C ILE A 309 1.30 -7.30 -15.02
N VAL A 310 0.94 -8.12 -16.02
CA VAL A 310 1.28 -7.86 -17.42
C VAL A 310 0.62 -6.57 -17.92
N ILE A 311 -0.65 -6.32 -17.55
CA ILE A 311 -1.34 -5.06 -17.85
C ILE A 311 -0.55 -3.87 -17.28
N LEU A 312 -0.20 -3.90 -16.00
CA LEU A 312 0.51 -2.81 -15.31
C LEU A 312 1.89 -2.51 -15.90
N LEU A 313 2.60 -3.55 -16.35
CA LEU A 313 3.92 -3.40 -16.95
C LEU A 313 3.88 -2.97 -18.42
N LEU A 314 2.90 -3.45 -19.19
CA LEU A 314 2.86 -3.21 -20.63
C LEU A 314 2.12 -1.92 -20.98
N ARG A 315 0.94 -1.70 -20.38
CA ARG A 315 -0.01 -0.69 -20.83
C ARG A 315 0.59 0.73 -20.88
N PRO A 316 1.35 1.22 -19.88
CA PRO A 316 1.94 2.56 -19.92
C PRO A 316 2.81 2.84 -21.16
N HIS A 317 3.31 1.78 -21.81
CA HIS A 317 4.19 1.88 -22.98
C HIS A 317 3.45 1.74 -24.31
N VAL A 318 2.18 1.31 -24.33
CA VAL A 318 1.44 1.02 -25.56
C VAL A 318 0.15 1.82 -25.71
N THR A 319 -0.17 2.71 -24.78
CA THR A 319 -1.38 3.57 -24.82
C THR A 319 -1.47 4.46 -26.06
N HIS A 320 -0.34 4.77 -26.69
CA HIS A 320 -0.27 5.57 -27.91
C HIS A 320 -0.68 4.79 -29.19
N LEU A 321 -0.84 3.46 -29.09
CA LEU A 321 -1.24 2.58 -30.20
C LEU A 321 -2.75 2.33 -30.20
N ASP A 322 -3.31 1.85 -31.31
CA ASP A 322 -4.72 1.47 -31.39
C ASP A 322 -5.04 0.27 -30.49
N LEU A 323 -6.26 0.23 -29.95
CA LEU A 323 -6.72 -0.82 -29.02
C LEU A 323 -6.54 -2.26 -29.56
N PRO A 324 -6.77 -2.58 -30.85
CA PRO A 324 -6.50 -3.91 -31.38
C PRO A 324 -5.02 -4.30 -31.31
N ILE A 325 -4.11 -3.36 -31.57
CA ILE A 325 -2.66 -3.59 -31.52
C ILE A 325 -2.23 -3.77 -30.05
N GLN A 326 -2.72 -2.91 -29.16
CA GLN A 326 -2.52 -3.04 -27.73
C GLN A 326 -2.95 -4.42 -27.21
N MET A 327 -4.15 -4.87 -27.59
CA MET A 327 -4.68 -6.17 -27.21
C MET A 327 -3.84 -7.33 -27.75
N ALA A 328 -3.38 -7.24 -29.00
CA ALA A 328 -2.51 -8.25 -29.59
C ALA A 328 -1.18 -8.35 -28.83
N LEU A 329 -0.52 -7.21 -28.56
CA LEU A 329 0.73 -7.16 -27.79
C LEU A 329 0.54 -7.71 -26.37
N TYR A 330 -0.57 -7.36 -25.72
CA TYR A 330 -0.92 -7.85 -24.40
C TYR A 330 -1.10 -9.37 -24.36
N LEU A 331 -1.91 -9.92 -25.26
CA LEU A 331 -2.15 -11.36 -25.32
C LEU A 331 -0.85 -12.12 -25.64
N ILE A 332 -0.04 -11.61 -26.58
CA ILE A 332 1.27 -12.20 -26.88
C ILE A 332 2.17 -12.20 -25.64
N ALA A 333 2.34 -11.05 -24.99
CA ALA A 333 3.16 -10.92 -23.78
C ALA A 333 2.68 -11.87 -22.67
N LEU A 334 1.36 -11.93 -22.45
CA LEU A 334 0.72 -12.79 -21.46
C LEU A 334 0.98 -14.27 -21.75
N PHE A 335 0.74 -14.73 -22.99
CA PHE A 335 0.97 -16.12 -23.37
C PHE A 335 2.45 -16.51 -23.32
N VAL A 336 3.34 -15.64 -23.81
CA VAL A 336 4.79 -15.86 -23.76
C VAL A 336 5.25 -16.01 -22.31
N PHE A 337 4.90 -15.05 -21.46
CA PHE A 337 5.25 -15.07 -20.03
C PHE A 337 4.69 -16.32 -19.33
N CYS A 338 3.39 -16.60 -19.48
CA CYS A 338 2.75 -17.74 -18.81
C CYS A 338 3.31 -19.09 -19.29
N THR A 339 3.71 -19.19 -20.55
CA THR A 339 4.38 -20.39 -21.09
C THR A 339 5.73 -20.60 -20.40
N PHE A 340 6.58 -19.58 -20.41
CA PHE A 340 7.90 -19.65 -19.76
C PHE A 340 7.78 -19.92 -18.27
N PHE A 341 6.86 -19.24 -17.59
CA PHE A 341 6.60 -19.44 -16.17
C PHE A 341 6.13 -20.87 -15.87
N PHE A 342 5.18 -21.40 -16.65
CA PHE A 342 4.68 -22.75 -16.44
C PHE A 342 5.78 -23.79 -16.62
N PHE A 343 6.56 -23.72 -17.71
CA PHE A 343 7.59 -24.72 -17.99
C PHE A 343 8.83 -24.58 -17.11
N GLY A 344 9.22 -23.35 -16.76
CA GLY A 344 10.43 -23.06 -15.98
C GLY A 344 10.23 -23.14 -14.46
N PHE A 345 9.02 -22.91 -13.96
CA PHE A 345 8.74 -22.88 -12.52
C PHE A 345 7.68 -23.91 -12.13
N GLU A 346 6.46 -23.79 -12.67
CA GLU A 346 5.31 -24.55 -12.19
C GLU A 346 5.47 -26.06 -12.43
N ARG A 347 5.89 -26.46 -13.62
CA ARG A 347 6.06 -27.86 -14.02
C ARG A 347 7.02 -28.62 -13.08
N ILE A 348 8.09 -27.96 -12.62
CA ILE A 348 9.08 -28.56 -11.72
C ILE A 348 8.42 -28.91 -10.38
N ILE A 349 7.61 -28.00 -9.85
CA ILE A 349 6.86 -28.20 -8.61
C ILE A 349 5.82 -29.29 -8.80
N LEU A 350 5.03 -29.22 -9.89
CA LEU A 350 3.97 -30.20 -10.15
C LEU A 350 4.51 -31.62 -10.36
N ALA A 351 5.72 -31.77 -10.90
CA ALA A 351 6.39 -33.05 -11.05
C ALA A 351 6.77 -33.69 -9.70
N ALA A 352 6.97 -32.89 -8.65
CA ALA A 352 7.30 -33.35 -7.30
C ALA A 352 6.06 -33.73 -6.45
N ARG A 353 4.85 -33.75 -7.04
CA ARG A 353 3.62 -34.04 -6.30
C ARG A 353 3.64 -35.43 -5.64
N PRO A 354 3.19 -35.54 -4.37
CA PRO A 354 3.05 -36.84 -3.72
C PRO A 354 1.98 -37.69 -4.42
N HIS A 355 2.22 -38.99 -4.54
CA HIS A 355 1.29 -39.95 -5.13
C HIS A 355 0.45 -40.61 -4.03
N TYR A 356 -0.80 -40.95 -4.35
CA TYR A 356 -1.59 -41.81 -3.45
C TYR A 356 -0.94 -43.19 -3.41
N PRO A 357 -0.80 -43.82 -2.23
CA PRO A 357 -0.25 -45.17 -2.14
C PRO A 357 -1.13 -46.16 -2.92
N ASP A 358 -0.53 -47.07 -3.70
CA ASP A 358 -1.29 -48.12 -4.39
C ASP A 358 -1.98 -49.05 -3.38
N HIS A 359 -3.30 -48.91 -3.24
CA HIS A 359 -4.10 -49.70 -2.30
C HIS A 359 -4.11 -51.20 -2.64
N VAL A 360 -3.88 -51.55 -3.92
CA VAL A 360 -3.79 -52.94 -4.40
C VAL A 360 -2.46 -53.61 -4.01
N ALA A 361 -1.36 -52.86 -3.94
CA ALA A 361 -0.03 -53.40 -3.61
C ALA A 361 0.13 -53.70 -2.11
N ARG A 362 -0.54 -52.95 -1.23
CA ARG A 362 -0.49 -53.17 0.23
C ARG A 362 -1.44 -54.25 0.73
N ALA A 363 -2.55 -54.53 0.05
CA ALA A 363 -3.45 -55.61 0.43
C ALA A 363 -2.83 -57.02 0.25
N ARG A 364 -1.68 -57.12 -0.44
CA ARG A 364 -0.91 -58.37 -0.64
C ARG A 364 0.40 -58.42 0.15
N ALA A 365 0.78 -57.37 0.87
CA ALA A 365 1.99 -57.36 1.68
C ALA A 365 1.63 -57.72 3.13
N PRO A 366 2.23 -58.76 3.75
CA PRO A 366 2.14 -58.94 5.19
C PRO A 366 2.68 -57.69 5.88
N GLU A 367 2.13 -57.33 7.05
CA GLU A 367 2.65 -56.24 7.86
C GLU A 367 4.17 -56.39 8.03
N PRO A 368 4.97 -55.33 7.81
CA PRO A 368 6.39 -55.41 8.10
C PRO A 368 6.54 -55.49 9.62
N HIS A 369 6.98 -56.66 10.11
CA HIS A 369 7.61 -56.76 11.41
C HIS A 369 8.65 -55.64 11.55
N LEU A 370 8.63 -54.96 12.69
CA LEU A 370 9.66 -53.98 13.07
C LEU A 370 11.06 -54.63 13.00
N ALA A 371 11.73 -54.46 11.86
CA ALA A 371 13.16 -54.69 11.76
C ALA A 371 13.87 -53.38 12.12
N LEU A 372 14.66 -53.41 13.20
CA LEU A 372 15.55 -52.33 13.57
C LEU A 372 16.51 -52.01 12.40
N PRO A 373 16.82 -50.73 12.12
CA PRO A 373 17.69 -50.39 11.01
C PRO A 373 19.12 -50.84 11.29
N ASN A 374 19.70 -51.61 10.35
CA ASN A 374 21.12 -51.97 10.33
C ASN A 374 21.99 -50.70 10.22
N TRP A 375 22.66 -50.36 11.32
CA TRP A 375 23.55 -49.19 11.45
C TRP A 375 24.98 -49.42 10.93
N ALA A 376 25.26 -50.58 10.32
CA ALA A 376 26.63 -51.02 10.05
C ALA A 376 27.32 -50.45 8.79
N ASN A 377 26.66 -49.69 7.90
CA ASN A 377 27.26 -49.37 6.59
C ASN A 377 27.39 -47.88 6.19
N THR A 378 27.34 -46.91 7.11
CA THR A 378 27.42 -45.49 6.67
C THR A 378 28.20 -44.51 7.56
N THR A 379 29.32 -44.92 8.13
CA THR A 379 30.03 -44.09 9.13
C THR A 379 31.22 -43.26 8.65
N LEU A 380 31.61 -43.23 7.36
CA LEU A 380 32.83 -42.47 6.96
C LEU A 380 32.70 -41.49 5.79
N ALA A 381 31.60 -41.50 5.01
CA ALA A 381 31.40 -40.54 3.93
C ALA A 381 31.26 -39.05 4.36
N PRO A 382 30.67 -38.70 5.53
CA PRO A 382 30.52 -37.29 5.93
C PRO A 382 31.82 -36.60 6.34
N LEU A 383 32.85 -37.36 6.75
CA LEU A 383 34.08 -36.84 7.36
C LEU A 383 35.15 -36.44 6.34
N ARG A 384 35.10 -36.98 5.12
CA ARG A 384 36.14 -36.77 4.09
C ARG A 384 36.22 -35.32 3.56
N ASN A 385 35.15 -34.53 3.71
CA ASN A 385 35.06 -33.14 3.25
C ASN A 385 34.79 -32.14 4.39
N LEU A 386 35.01 -32.52 5.64
CA LEU A 386 34.75 -31.66 6.81
C LEU A 386 35.52 -30.32 6.77
N PRO A 387 36.81 -30.25 6.38
CA PRO A 387 37.54 -28.98 6.32
C PRO A 387 36.98 -28.04 5.25
N ALA A 388 36.67 -28.57 4.06
CA ALA A 388 36.08 -27.80 2.97
C ALA A 388 34.69 -27.24 3.33
N ARG A 389 33.91 -28.00 4.11
CA ARG A 389 32.60 -27.55 4.62
C ARG A 389 32.74 -26.50 5.70
N LEU A 390 33.65 -26.67 6.65
CA LEU A 390 33.93 -25.67 7.67
C LEU A 390 34.42 -24.37 7.01
N ALA A 391 35.32 -24.46 6.02
CA ALA A 391 35.75 -23.31 5.22
C ALA A 391 34.57 -22.65 4.49
N ALA A 392 33.66 -23.42 3.90
CA ALA A 392 32.46 -22.89 3.25
C ALA A 392 31.49 -22.20 4.23
N PHE A 393 31.30 -22.75 5.43
CA PHE A 393 30.50 -22.10 6.49
C PHE A 393 31.16 -20.79 6.99
N VAL A 394 32.48 -20.78 7.15
CA VAL A 394 33.24 -19.57 7.51
C VAL A 394 33.12 -18.52 6.40
N LEU A 395 33.27 -18.92 5.13
CA LEU A 395 33.08 -18.02 3.97
C LEU A 395 31.66 -17.49 3.87
N ALA A 396 30.64 -18.30 4.17
CA ALA A 396 29.25 -17.84 4.23
C ALA A 396 29.03 -16.83 5.37
N GLY A 397 29.65 -17.05 6.54
CA GLY A 397 29.60 -16.11 7.66
C GLY A 397 30.28 -14.78 7.35
N LEU A 398 31.49 -14.83 6.77
CA LEU A 398 32.24 -13.64 6.34
C LEU A 398 31.52 -12.89 5.21
N GLY A 399 30.95 -13.62 4.25
CA GLY A 399 30.13 -13.06 3.20
C GLY A 399 28.86 -12.39 3.74
N GLY A 400 28.17 -13.01 4.69
CA GLY A 400 27.02 -12.42 5.38
C GLY A 400 27.36 -11.14 6.15
N TRP A 401 28.50 -11.12 6.84
CA TRP A 401 29.01 -9.91 7.50
C TRP A 401 29.34 -8.81 6.49
N ALA A 402 30.04 -9.15 5.39
CA ALA A 402 30.38 -8.20 4.33
C ALA A 402 29.12 -7.65 3.64
N CYS A 403 28.11 -8.48 3.40
CA CYS A 403 26.78 -8.06 2.94
C CYS A 403 26.18 -7.02 3.90
N ASN A 404 26.12 -7.31 5.20
CA ASN A 404 25.53 -6.39 6.17
C ASN A 404 26.27 -5.05 6.24
N TRP A 405 27.60 -5.08 6.33
CA TRP A 405 28.42 -3.87 6.40
C TRP A 405 28.31 -3.02 5.13
N SER A 406 28.47 -3.64 3.96
CA SER A 406 28.37 -2.93 2.67
C SER A 406 26.96 -2.40 2.41
N PHE A 407 25.92 -3.13 2.83
CA PHE A 407 24.53 -2.71 2.77
C PHE A 407 24.30 -1.40 3.52
N HIS A 408 24.74 -1.35 4.79
CA HIS A 408 24.57 -0.16 5.63
C HIS A 408 25.48 1.00 5.22
N SER A 409 26.65 0.70 4.64
CA SER A 409 27.62 1.70 4.18
C SER A 409 27.37 2.22 2.75
N GLY A 410 26.30 1.77 2.08
CA GLY A 410 25.96 2.20 0.72
C GLY A 410 26.93 1.69 -0.37
N ARG A 411 27.70 0.63 -0.12
CA ARG A 411 28.71 0.11 -1.07
C ARG A 411 28.12 -0.98 -1.99
N THR A 412 27.42 -0.55 -3.04
CA THR A 412 26.67 -1.42 -3.98
C THR A 412 27.47 -2.59 -4.56
N LEU A 413 28.67 -2.34 -5.12
CA LEU A 413 29.47 -3.40 -5.74
C LEU A 413 29.94 -4.45 -4.73
N VAL A 414 30.35 -4.00 -3.53
CA VAL A 414 30.81 -4.89 -2.46
C VAL A 414 29.65 -5.75 -1.93
N PHE A 415 28.45 -5.17 -1.85
CA PHE A 415 27.24 -5.87 -1.43
C PHE A 415 26.88 -7.04 -2.35
N TYR A 416 26.79 -6.82 -3.66
CA TYR A 416 26.43 -7.89 -4.58
C TYR A 416 27.52 -8.95 -4.72
N ALA A 417 28.79 -8.56 -4.70
CA ALA A 417 29.90 -9.51 -4.68
C ALA A 417 29.82 -10.41 -3.44
N ALA A 418 29.62 -9.82 -2.26
CA ALA A 418 29.44 -10.55 -1.01
C ALA A 418 28.21 -11.47 -1.04
N LEU A 419 27.10 -11.03 -1.66
CA LEU A 419 25.87 -11.81 -1.76
C LEU A 419 26.04 -13.07 -2.63
N VAL A 420 26.70 -12.94 -3.79
CA VAL A 420 27.02 -14.06 -4.68
C VAL A 420 27.98 -15.05 -4.00
N ILE A 421 29.03 -14.54 -3.34
CA ILE A 421 29.99 -15.37 -2.59
C ILE A 421 29.27 -16.13 -1.47
N THR A 422 28.37 -15.48 -0.74
CA THR A 422 27.59 -16.11 0.34
C THR A 422 26.67 -17.22 -0.20
N ALA A 423 25.96 -16.95 -1.30
CA ALA A 423 25.09 -17.94 -1.94
C ALA A 423 25.88 -19.16 -2.43
N PHE A 424 27.03 -18.93 -3.09
CA PHE A 424 27.89 -20.01 -3.55
C PHE A 424 28.48 -20.82 -2.39
N ALA A 425 28.97 -20.16 -1.34
CA ALA A 425 29.51 -20.80 -0.15
C ALA A 425 28.47 -21.71 0.55
N LEU A 426 27.21 -21.26 0.63
CA LEU A 426 26.12 -22.06 1.21
C LEU A 426 25.74 -23.27 0.36
N ILE A 427 25.77 -23.17 -0.97
CA ILE A 427 25.57 -24.32 -1.87
C ILE A 427 26.67 -25.37 -1.62
N VAL A 428 27.94 -24.93 -1.56
CA VAL A 428 29.09 -25.83 -1.34
C VAL A 428 29.05 -26.46 0.05
N ALA A 429 28.68 -25.69 1.09
CA ALA A 429 28.59 -26.17 2.47
C ALA A 429 27.55 -27.30 2.64
N THR A 430 26.49 -27.30 1.83
CA THR A 430 25.30 -28.13 2.04
C THR A 430 25.10 -29.25 1.00
N HIS A 431 25.81 -29.21 -0.13
CA HIS A 431 25.61 -30.09 -1.30
C HIS A 431 25.53 -31.61 -1.00
N ASN A 432 26.12 -32.09 0.10
CA ASN A 432 26.23 -33.51 0.45
C ASN A 432 25.64 -33.90 1.82
N LEU A 433 24.83 -33.04 2.45
CA LEU A 433 24.12 -33.41 3.68
C LEU A 433 22.89 -34.28 3.33
N ARG A 434 22.66 -35.38 4.06
CA ARG A 434 21.47 -36.24 3.88
C ARG A 434 20.16 -35.47 3.95
N PHE A 435 20.14 -34.35 4.69
CA PHE A 435 19.02 -33.42 4.79
C PHE A 435 18.66 -32.73 3.46
N CYS A 436 19.60 -32.66 2.51
CA CYS A 436 19.40 -32.07 1.17
C CYS A 436 18.78 -33.02 0.13
N ARG A 437 18.50 -34.28 0.50
CA ARG A 437 17.59 -35.14 -0.28
C ARG A 437 16.12 -34.75 -0.10
N ASN A 438 15.79 -33.95 0.93
CA ASN A 438 14.48 -33.33 1.06
C ASN A 438 14.43 -32.10 0.14
N GLY A 439 13.45 -32.06 -0.77
CA GLY A 439 13.33 -31.03 -1.80
C GLY A 439 13.39 -29.59 -1.27
N VAL A 440 13.05 -29.35 0.00
CA VAL A 440 13.04 -28.03 0.64
C VAL A 440 14.42 -27.35 0.66
N ALA A 441 15.48 -28.04 1.09
CA ALA A 441 16.82 -27.43 1.20
C ALA A 441 17.41 -27.11 -0.19
N ARG A 442 17.22 -28.01 -1.16
CA ARG A 442 17.61 -27.76 -2.56
C ARG A 442 16.86 -26.57 -3.15
N THR A 443 15.57 -26.43 -2.86
CA THR A 443 14.76 -25.29 -3.28
C THR A 443 15.21 -23.98 -2.62
N LEU A 444 15.57 -23.99 -1.33
CA LEU A 444 16.11 -22.81 -0.63
C LEU A 444 17.44 -22.33 -1.24
N HIS A 445 18.36 -23.26 -1.53
CA HIS A 445 19.66 -22.89 -2.13
C HIS A 445 19.51 -22.36 -3.56
N ILE A 446 18.70 -23.02 -4.39
CA ILE A 446 18.40 -22.55 -5.74
C ILE A 446 17.69 -21.19 -5.65
N GLY A 447 16.74 -21.03 -4.73
CA GLY A 447 16.05 -19.76 -4.49
C GLY A 447 17.00 -18.64 -4.07
N MET A 448 17.98 -18.92 -3.21
CA MET A 448 18.96 -17.94 -2.75
C MET A 448 19.99 -17.59 -3.83
N ALA A 449 20.39 -18.56 -4.66
CA ALA A 449 21.25 -18.32 -5.83
C ALA A 449 20.53 -17.48 -6.89
N LEU A 450 19.28 -17.83 -7.19
CA LEU A 450 18.43 -17.05 -8.09
C LEU A 450 18.22 -15.65 -7.52
N PHE A 451 17.94 -15.50 -6.23
CA PHE A 451 17.82 -14.20 -5.57
C PHE A 451 19.11 -13.38 -5.70
N ALA A 452 20.28 -13.95 -5.44
CA ALA A 452 21.56 -13.26 -5.58
C ALA A 452 21.85 -12.81 -7.02
N LEU A 453 21.40 -13.59 -8.01
CA LEU A 453 21.60 -13.30 -9.44
C LEU A 453 20.56 -12.31 -9.99
N THR A 454 19.31 -12.36 -9.53
CA THR A 454 18.23 -11.52 -10.03
C THR A 454 18.12 -10.19 -9.30
N LEU A 455 18.49 -10.12 -8.01
CA LEU A 455 18.40 -8.90 -7.22
C LEU A 455 19.09 -7.69 -7.87
N PRO A 456 20.31 -7.79 -8.47
CA PRO A 456 20.93 -6.64 -9.14
C PRO A 456 20.09 -6.10 -10.30
N LEU A 457 19.47 -6.99 -11.09
CA LEU A 457 18.60 -6.61 -12.19
C LEU A 457 17.32 -5.93 -11.67
N VAL A 458 16.71 -6.50 -10.63
CA VAL A 458 15.52 -5.93 -9.98
C VAL A 458 15.83 -4.58 -9.35
N ASP A 459 16.95 -4.45 -8.65
CA ASP A 459 17.42 -3.20 -8.06
C ASP A 459 17.73 -2.14 -9.13
N MET A 460 18.29 -2.53 -10.28
CA MET A 460 18.52 -1.60 -11.39
C MET A 460 17.19 -1.10 -11.97
N ILE A 461 16.21 -1.98 -12.15
CA ILE A 461 14.85 -1.60 -12.59
C ILE A 461 14.22 -0.69 -11.54
N TYR A 462 14.29 -1.04 -10.26
CA TYR A 462 13.71 -0.27 -9.16
C TYR A 462 14.39 1.10 -8.99
N ALA A 463 15.72 1.17 -9.10
CA ALA A 463 16.48 2.42 -9.07
C ALA A 463 16.12 3.34 -10.24
N ARG A 464 15.88 2.78 -11.43
CA ARG A 464 15.33 3.55 -12.56
C ARG A 464 13.93 4.04 -12.24
N THR A 465 13.05 3.25 -11.63
CA THR A 465 11.73 3.72 -11.21
C THR A 465 11.78 4.78 -10.10
N LEU A 466 12.80 4.78 -9.24
CA LEU A 466 13.03 5.89 -8.30
C LEU A 466 13.44 7.18 -9.03
N GLN A 467 14.16 7.06 -10.15
CA GLN A 467 14.58 8.20 -10.99
C GLN A 467 13.48 8.66 -11.97
N THR A 468 12.60 7.77 -12.44
CA THR A 468 11.58 8.05 -13.46
C THR A 468 10.15 8.12 -12.90
N GLY A 469 9.90 7.52 -11.73
CA GLY A 469 8.61 7.52 -11.03
C GLY A 469 8.38 8.76 -10.17
N ILE A 470 9.41 9.61 -10.07
CA ILE A 470 9.21 11.02 -9.78
C ILE A 470 8.96 11.71 -11.13
N THR A 471 7.84 11.40 -11.79
CA THR A 471 7.23 12.42 -12.65
C THR A 471 7.15 13.67 -11.77
N ARG A 472 7.76 14.77 -12.22
CA ARG A 472 7.52 16.07 -11.59
C ARG A 472 6.00 16.18 -11.50
N PRO A 473 5.39 16.16 -10.31
CA PRO A 473 4.02 16.60 -10.23
C PRO A 473 4.11 18.02 -10.76
N THR A 474 3.41 18.31 -11.86
CA THR A 474 3.18 19.66 -12.36
C THR A 474 2.28 20.43 -11.40
N ILE A 475 2.36 20.15 -10.10
CA ILE A 475 1.34 20.51 -9.13
C ILE A 475 1.94 21.53 -8.16
N ASP A 476 1.37 22.73 -8.23
CA ASP A 476 1.73 23.89 -7.42
C ASP A 476 1.47 23.71 -5.91
N ALA A 477 0.66 22.69 -5.51
CA ALA A 477 0.36 22.28 -4.12
C ALA A 477 -0.34 20.91 -4.06
N TYR A 478 -0.06 20.08 -3.04
CA TYR A 478 -0.77 18.81 -2.81
C TYR A 478 -1.79 18.97 -1.66
N SER A 479 -3.02 19.39 -1.97
CA SER A 479 -4.06 19.68 -0.96
C SER A 479 -4.80 18.43 -0.46
N PHE A 480 -5.53 18.54 0.67
CA PHE A 480 -6.38 17.47 1.21
C PHE A 480 -7.29 16.84 0.15
N ARG A 481 -7.91 17.67 -0.70
CA ARG A 481 -8.81 17.23 -1.78
C ARG A 481 -8.10 16.37 -2.83
N GLN A 482 -6.86 16.72 -3.18
CA GLN A 482 -6.03 15.94 -4.09
C GLN A 482 -5.51 14.65 -3.42
N ALA A 483 -5.24 14.72 -2.12
CA ALA A 483 -4.77 13.61 -1.32
C ALA A 483 -5.85 12.58 -0.96
N GLN A 484 -7.13 12.98 -0.94
CA GLN A 484 -8.25 12.07 -0.78
C GLN A 484 -8.39 11.11 -1.97
N ALA A 485 -8.01 11.57 -3.17
CA ALA A 485 -7.95 10.72 -4.37
C ALA A 485 -6.79 9.69 -4.30
N ASP A 486 -5.69 10.01 -3.61
CA ASP A 486 -4.55 9.11 -3.42
C ASP A 486 -3.74 9.40 -2.13
N PRO A 487 -4.10 8.78 -0.98
CA PRO A 487 -3.38 8.99 0.28
C PRO A 487 -1.92 8.51 0.26
N ALA A 488 -1.57 7.57 -0.61
CA ALA A 488 -0.20 7.07 -0.74
C ALA A 488 0.67 8.10 -1.48
N ALA A 489 0.11 8.78 -2.48
CA ALA A 489 0.78 9.88 -3.16
C ALA A 489 0.99 11.10 -2.25
N PHE A 490 0.12 11.39 -1.27
CA PHE A 490 0.42 12.40 -0.25
C PHE A 490 1.65 12.06 0.59
N GLN A 491 1.71 10.82 1.08
CA GLN A 491 2.85 10.36 1.87
C GLN A 491 4.16 10.41 1.06
N ALA A 492 4.10 10.02 -0.22
CA ALA A 492 5.23 10.10 -1.13
C ALA A 492 5.64 11.56 -1.42
N TRP A 493 4.65 12.43 -1.67
CA TRP A 493 4.86 13.86 -1.88
C TRP A 493 5.49 14.52 -0.66
N TRP A 494 5.00 14.24 0.55
CA TRP A 494 5.56 14.77 1.79
C TRP A 494 6.99 14.28 2.05
N SER A 495 7.25 12.99 1.83
CA SER A 495 8.60 12.44 1.90
C SER A 495 9.55 13.14 0.93
N ARG A 496 9.08 13.49 -0.27
CA ARG A 496 9.88 14.25 -1.23
C ARG A 496 10.07 15.70 -0.81
N PHE A 497 9.01 16.38 -0.37
CA PHE A 497 9.05 17.77 0.10
C PHE A 497 10.10 17.94 1.20
N THR A 498 10.08 17.03 2.17
CA THR A 498 11.04 17.01 3.28
C THR A 498 12.45 16.64 2.83
N ASP A 499 12.62 15.66 1.93
CA ASP A 499 13.95 15.29 1.41
C ASP A 499 14.59 16.42 0.59
N GLU A 500 13.86 17.07 -0.31
CA GLU A 500 14.32 18.22 -1.11
C GLU A 500 14.79 19.36 -0.22
N PHE A 501 13.99 19.71 0.79
CA PHE A 501 14.34 20.80 1.69
C PHE A 501 15.58 20.46 2.53
N ASN A 502 15.61 19.26 3.14
CA ASN A 502 16.67 18.88 4.06
C ASN A 502 18.00 18.53 3.38
N ARG A 503 17.99 17.96 2.16
CA ARG A 503 19.22 17.55 1.46
C ARG A 503 19.78 18.62 0.54
N GLY A 504 18.97 19.55 0.07
CA GLY A 504 19.39 20.64 -0.82
C GLY A 504 19.35 21.99 -0.12
N ALA A 505 18.17 22.61 -0.12
CA ALA A 505 17.95 24.00 0.31
C ALA A 505 18.60 24.37 1.65
N LYS A 506 18.38 23.53 2.67
CA LYS A 506 18.81 23.79 4.05
C LYS A 506 20.34 23.85 4.18
N ALA A 507 21.05 22.93 3.54
CA ALA A 507 22.50 22.84 3.64
C ALA A 507 23.22 24.04 2.99
N ASP A 508 22.60 24.67 1.99
CA ASP A 508 23.15 25.84 1.30
C ASP A 508 22.94 27.16 2.06
N ILE A 509 21.92 27.24 2.90
CA ILE A 509 21.51 28.48 3.55
C ILE A 509 21.88 28.54 5.03
N GLU A 510 22.34 27.46 5.64
CA GLU A 510 22.73 27.42 7.05
C GLU A 510 24.26 27.42 7.22
N GLN A 511 24.73 27.94 8.35
CA GLN A 511 26.10 27.80 8.82
C GLN A 511 26.12 27.66 10.35
N PRO A 512 27.16 27.04 10.95
CA PRO A 512 27.31 27.00 12.40
C PRO A 512 27.29 28.41 13.01
N ASP A 513 26.69 28.56 14.19
CA ASP A 513 26.80 29.79 14.96
C ASP A 513 28.19 29.90 15.58
N PRO A 514 28.97 30.96 15.29
CA PRO A 514 30.32 31.11 15.85
C PRO A 514 30.35 31.16 17.39
N GLU A 515 29.28 31.63 18.03
CA GLU A 515 29.17 31.71 19.49
C GLU A 515 28.63 30.41 20.12
N GLY A 516 28.11 29.48 19.31
CA GLY A 516 27.54 28.21 19.78
C GLY A 516 26.27 28.35 20.63
N THR A 517 25.62 29.53 20.66
CA THR A 517 24.39 29.77 21.44
C THR A 517 23.12 29.46 20.65
N LEU A 518 23.17 29.64 19.32
CA LEU A 518 22.13 29.22 18.39
C LEU A 518 22.49 27.86 17.76
N PRO A 519 21.49 27.03 17.40
CA PRO A 519 21.76 25.73 16.76
C PRO A 519 22.50 25.88 15.42
N PHE A 520 22.22 26.96 14.69
CA PHE A 520 22.88 27.42 13.47
C PHE A 520 22.41 28.85 13.18
N ILE A 521 23.03 29.55 12.24
CA ILE A 521 22.54 30.84 11.70
C ILE A 521 22.39 30.76 10.17
N PRO A 522 21.43 31.48 9.56
CA PRO A 522 21.38 31.64 8.12
C PRO A 522 22.67 32.29 7.59
N ARG A 523 23.27 31.68 6.57
CA ARG A 523 24.50 32.12 5.92
C ARG A 523 24.24 33.40 5.13
N PRO A 524 24.85 34.54 5.50
CA PRO A 524 24.66 35.79 4.78
C PRO A 524 25.03 35.67 3.29
N GLY A 525 24.21 36.25 2.42
CA GLY A 525 24.42 36.22 0.96
C GLY A 525 24.12 34.87 0.29
N ALA A 526 23.67 33.86 1.03
CA ALA A 526 23.39 32.54 0.48
C ALA A 526 22.21 32.56 -0.50
N ARG A 527 22.32 31.72 -1.53
CA ARG A 527 21.26 31.44 -2.49
C ARG A 527 21.10 29.94 -2.62
N SER A 528 19.85 29.49 -2.63
CA SER A 528 19.52 28.11 -2.93
C SER A 528 18.15 28.03 -3.61
N LYS A 529 17.71 26.82 -3.92
CA LYS A 529 16.40 26.53 -4.49
C LYS A 529 15.70 25.49 -3.65
N PHE A 530 14.39 25.64 -3.55
CA PHE A 530 13.51 24.62 -3.04
C PHE A 530 12.47 24.32 -4.11
N PHE A 531 12.59 23.15 -4.76
CA PHE A 531 11.97 22.90 -6.05
C PHE A 531 12.31 24.01 -7.07
N ASP A 532 11.32 24.73 -7.57
CA ASP A 532 11.50 25.85 -8.49
C ASP A 532 11.52 27.21 -7.77
N GLY A 533 11.26 27.24 -6.46
CA GLY A 533 11.23 28.44 -5.63
C GLY A 533 12.63 28.92 -5.24
N ASP A 534 12.90 30.21 -5.42
CA ASP A 534 14.18 30.80 -5.06
C ASP A 534 14.28 31.11 -3.57
N ILE A 535 15.35 30.61 -2.94
CA ILE A 535 15.73 30.95 -1.56
C ILE A 535 16.92 31.89 -1.59
N ARG A 536 16.74 33.06 -0.96
CA ARG A 536 17.76 34.11 -0.82
C ARG A 536 17.84 34.52 0.64
N ILE A 537 19.05 34.44 1.18
CA ILE A 537 19.45 35.06 2.44
C ILE A 537 20.27 36.30 2.08
N ASN A 538 19.87 37.44 2.60
CA ASN A 538 20.53 38.71 2.33
C ASN A 538 21.87 38.84 3.10
N ASN A 539 22.62 39.91 2.86
CA ASN A 539 23.95 40.11 3.46
C ASN A 539 23.92 40.35 4.98
N LEU A 540 22.73 40.57 5.55
CA LEU A 540 22.52 40.67 7.00
C LEU A 540 21.98 39.37 7.61
N GLY A 541 21.84 38.30 6.81
CA GLY A 541 21.39 36.99 7.28
C GLY A 541 19.87 36.83 7.38
N PHE A 542 19.07 37.66 6.72
CA PHE A 542 17.59 37.61 6.71
C PHE A 542 17.04 37.09 5.38
N ARG A 543 15.81 36.55 5.39
CA ARG A 543 15.16 36.04 4.18
C ARG A 543 14.73 37.22 3.29
N GLY A 544 15.05 37.15 2.00
CA GLY A 544 14.58 38.10 0.99
C GLY A 544 15.66 39.07 0.48
N ALA A 545 15.26 40.28 0.12
CA ALA A 545 16.14 41.30 -0.46
C ALA A 545 17.08 41.94 0.57
N ASP A 546 18.17 42.54 0.07
CA ASP A 546 19.07 43.35 0.89
C ASP A 546 18.40 44.65 1.35
N PHE A 547 18.72 45.06 2.57
CA PHE A 547 18.34 46.36 3.13
C PHE A 547 19.53 46.95 3.89
N PRO A 548 19.63 48.29 3.99
CA PRO A 548 20.76 48.93 4.67
C PRO A 548 20.75 48.60 6.17
N ALA A 549 21.90 48.38 6.79
CA ALA A 549 21.95 48.20 8.25
C ALA A 549 21.54 49.49 8.99
N ASP A 550 21.97 50.64 8.48
CA ASP A 550 21.48 51.94 8.95
C ASP A 550 19.99 52.09 8.65
N LYS A 551 19.24 52.50 9.67
CA LYS A 551 17.78 52.65 9.65
C LYS A 551 17.33 53.86 8.84
N GLY A 552 18.10 54.95 8.88
CA GLY A 552 17.65 56.24 8.36
C GLY A 552 16.26 56.60 8.90
N ASN A 553 15.36 57.04 8.01
CA ASN A 553 13.98 57.38 8.36
C ASN A 553 12.99 56.19 8.35
N ASN A 554 13.43 54.99 7.98
CA ASN A 554 12.52 53.85 7.81
C ASN A 554 11.89 53.43 9.15
N TRP A 555 10.65 52.95 9.11
CA TRP A 555 9.97 52.28 10.20
C TRP A 555 10.07 50.76 9.98
N ARG A 556 10.85 50.08 10.81
CA ARG A 556 11.24 48.68 10.62
C ARG A 556 10.36 47.72 11.40
N ILE A 557 9.79 46.77 10.68
CA ILE A 557 9.03 45.65 11.21
C ILE A 557 9.79 44.37 10.95
N PHE A 558 10.19 43.64 11.98
CA PHE A 558 10.78 42.30 11.82
C PHE A 558 9.73 41.24 12.11
N ALA A 559 9.47 40.36 11.14
CA ALA A 559 8.64 39.18 11.33
C ALA A 559 9.50 38.00 11.77
N ILE A 560 9.47 37.65 13.06
CA ILE A 560 10.16 36.48 13.61
C ILE A 560 9.22 35.28 13.65
N GLY A 561 9.76 34.10 13.38
CA GLY A 561 8.97 32.88 13.36
C GLY A 561 9.73 31.67 12.87
N GLU A 562 8.99 30.59 12.69
CA GLU A 562 9.51 29.29 12.26
C GLU A 562 9.49 29.20 10.72
N SER A 563 9.45 27.97 10.18
CA SER A 563 9.34 27.74 8.74
C SER A 563 8.11 28.36 8.05
N PRO A 564 6.93 28.51 8.68
CA PRO A 564 5.81 29.22 8.07
C PRO A 564 6.10 30.71 7.84
N THR A 565 6.93 31.34 8.69
CA THR A 565 7.36 32.74 8.50
C THR A 565 8.50 32.85 7.49
N PHE A 566 9.45 31.91 7.52
CA PHE A 566 10.51 31.84 6.51
C PHE A 566 9.94 31.71 5.08
N GLY A 567 8.86 30.93 4.92
CA GLY A 567 8.17 30.72 3.65
C GLY A 567 8.84 29.65 2.78
N THR A 568 8.53 28.38 3.06
CA THR A 568 8.96 27.20 2.26
C THR A 568 8.10 27.05 1.00
N LEU A 569 8.23 28.01 0.09
CA LEU A 569 7.40 28.14 -1.11
C LEU A 569 8.05 27.39 -2.30
N PRO A 570 7.39 26.36 -2.87
CA PRO A 570 8.01 25.49 -3.87
C PRO A 570 8.00 26.07 -5.29
N ALA A 571 7.20 27.10 -5.57
CA ALA A 571 7.10 27.67 -6.91
C ALA A 571 7.75 29.05 -7.01
N ASN A 572 8.32 29.35 -8.18
CA ASN A 572 8.97 30.64 -8.43
C ASN A 572 7.96 31.80 -8.40
N GLY A 573 8.39 32.97 -7.94
CA GLY A 573 7.57 34.18 -7.84
C GLY A 573 6.58 34.21 -6.68
N GLN A 574 6.45 33.13 -5.89
CA GLN A 574 5.67 33.14 -4.66
C GLN A 574 6.37 33.97 -3.56
N LYS A 575 5.57 34.64 -2.74
CA LYS A 575 6.02 35.55 -1.67
C LYS A 575 5.53 35.04 -0.31
N ALA A 576 6.44 34.99 0.67
CA ALA A 576 6.10 34.67 2.05
C ALA A 576 5.19 35.75 2.65
N TRP A 577 4.41 35.43 3.69
CA TRP A 577 3.48 36.38 4.29
C TRP A 577 4.11 37.72 4.72
N PRO A 578 5.38 37.83 5.17
CA PRO A 578 5.98 39.14 5.47
C PRO A 578 6.18 40.02 4.23
N GLU A 579 6.50 39.40 3.08
CA GLU A 579 6.64 40.10 1.80
C GLU A 579 5.29 40.48 1.21
N VAL A 580 4.25 39.67 1.45
CA VAL A 580 2.87 40.04 1.11
C VAL A 580 2.39 41.19 1.98
N LEU A 581 2.72 41.18 3.28
CA LEU A 581 2.41 42.26 4.22
C LEU A 581 3.05 43.59 3.78
N GLN A 582 4.30 43.57 3.31
CA GLN A 582 4.94 44.77 2.71
C GLN A 582 4.09 45.32 1.56
N ASN A 583 3.68 44.47 0.61
CA ASN A 583 2.88 44.93 -0.54
C ASN A 583 1.54 45.52 -0.07
N LEU A 584 0.85 44.88 0.89
CA LEU A 584 -0.41 45.40 1.42
C LEU A 584 -0.27 46.80 2.04
N ILE A 585 0.84 47.04 2.76
CA ILE A 585 1.14 48.35 3.34
C ILE A 585 1.41 49.37 2.23
N ASP A 586 2.26 49.04 1.27
CA ASP A 586 2.63 49.94 0.17
C ASP A 586 1.44 50.29 -0.74
N GLU A 587 0.57 49.31 -1.01
CA GLU A 587 -0.60 49.44 -1.88
C GLU A 587 -1.75 50.21 -1.23
N ARG A 588 -1.94 50.08 0.09
CA ARG A 588 -3.13 50.62 0.77
C ARG A 588 -2.86 51.85 1.61
N LEU A 589 -1.62 52.10 2.00
CA LEU A 589 -1.26 53.18 2.91
C LEU A 589 -0.29 54.18 2.28
N VAL A 590 -0.32 55.41 2.79
CA VAL A 590 0.71 56.45 2.61
C VAL A 590 1.20 56.80 4.01
N CYS A 591 2.51 56.68 4.23
CA CYS A 591 3.12 56.83 5.56
C CYS A 591 4.13 57.98 5.56
N GLN A 592 4.20 58.72 6.67
CA GLN A 592 5.18 59.80 6.85
C GLN A 592 6.60 59.25 6.91
N ARG A 593 6.76 58.07 7.52
CA ARG A 593 7.98 57.28 7.51
C ARG A 593 7.78 56.05 6.63
N PRO A 594 8.67 55.77 5.65
CA PRO A 594 8.56 54.56 4.83
C PRO A 594 8.61 53.30 5.72
N VAL A 595 7.70 52.37 5.50
CA VAL A 595 7.64 51.12 6.27
C VAL A 595 8.46 50.04 5.55
N GLN A 596 9.30 49.34 6.30
CA GLN A 596 10.12 48.24 5.81
C GLN A 596 9.84 46.99 6.66
N VAL A 597 9.27 45.96 6.03
CA VAL A 597 9.01 44.65 6.63
C VAL A 597 10.15 43.69 6.27
N ILE A 598 10.79 43.11 7.29
CA ILE A 598 11.91 42.18 7.15
C ILE A 598 11.46 40.79 7.58
N ASN A 599 11.65 39.80 6.70
CA ASN A 599 11.42 38.41 7.03
C ASN A 599 12.60 37.84 7.83
N ALA A 600 12.38 37.65 9.13
CA ALA A 600 13.34 37.09 10.08
C ALA A 600 12.94 35.68 10.55
N GLY A 601 12.05 35.00 9.81
CA GLY A 601 11.75 33.60 10.05
C GLY A 601 12.97 32.71 9.81
N VAL A 602 13.07 31.60 10.53
CA VAL A 602 14.13 30.60 10.32
C VAL A 602 13.53 29.20 10.44
N VAL A 603 13.81 28.34 9.46
CA VAL A 603 13.30 26.96 9.45
C VAL A 603 13.89 26.18 10.61
N GLY A 604 13.07 25.40 11.33
CA GLY A 604 13.54 24.55 12.44
C GLY A 604 13.96 25.30 13.71
N TYR A 605 13.90 26.64 13.73
CA TYR A 605 14.10 27.39 14.97
C TYR A 605 12.97 27.12 15.96
N SER A 606 13.35 27.11 17.22
CA SER A 606 12.45 27.15 18.36
C SER A 606 12.28 28.60 18.83
N PHE A 607 11.19 28.93 19.53
CA PHE A 607 10.97 30.28 20.04
C PHE A 607 12.13 30.83 20.92
N PRO A 608 12.79 30.05 21.79
CA PRO A 608 14.02 30.49 22.46
C PRO A 608 15.14 30.90 21.50
N SER A 609 15.33 30.16 20.41
CA SER A 609 16.34 30.48 19.39
C SER A 609 15.99 31.78 18.67
N SER A 610 14.70 32.00 18.37
CA SER A 610 14.22 33.26 17.78
C SER A 610 14.36 34.45 18.72
N LEU A 611 14.16 34.26 20.03
CA LEU A 611 14.36 35.30 21.03
C LEU A 611 15.84 35.70 21.13
N GLU A 612 16.74 34.72 21.17
CA GLU A 612 18.19 34.98 21.19
C GLU A 612 18.66 35.63 19.90
N ARG A 613 18.16 35.18 18.74
CA ARG A 613 18.41 35.83 17.45
C ARG A 613 17.90 37.27 17.43
N THR A 614 16.75 37.55 18.05
CA THR A 614 16.21 38.91 18.16
C THR A 614 17.17 39.79 18.93
N ARG A 615 17.68 39.31 20.08
CA ARG A 615 18.65 40.01 20.91
C ARG A 615 19.95 40.32 20.17
N ARG A 616 20.52 39.32 19.49
CA ARG A 616 21.85 39.42 18.85
C ARG A 616 21.85 40.13 17.50
N PHE A 617 20.85 39.89 16.66
CA PHE A 617 20.88 40.31 15.25
C PHE A 617 19.80 41.31 14.87
N ILE A 618 18.69 41.39 15.61
CA ILE A 618 17.58 42.30 15.28
C ILE A 618 17.68 43.60 16.07
N VAL A 619 17.87 43.54 17.39
CA VAL A 619 17.98 44.72 18.27
C VAL A 619 19.05 45.72 17.77
N PRO A 620 20.27 45.31 17.34
CA PRO A 620 21.25 46.25 16.80
C PRO A 620 20.79 47.00 15.54
N LEU A 621 19.81 46.47 14.80
CA LEU A 621 19.23 47.09 13.60
C LEU A 621 18.09 48.06 13.92
N LYS A 622 17.87 48.36 15.21
CA LYS A 622 16.92 49.35 15.74
C LYS A 622 15.48 49.14 15.23
N PRO A 623 14.87 47.96 15.47
CA PRO A 623 13.50 47.68 15.05
C PRO A 623 12.53 48.69 15.70
N ASP A 624 11.45 49.05 15.02
CA ASP A 624 10.33 49.76 15.66
C ASP A 624 9.26 48.77 16.13
N MET A 625 9.14 47.63 15.45
CA MET A 625 8.18 46.58 15.76
C MET A 625 8.78 45.21 15.46
N VAL A 626 8.46 44.23 16.30
CA VAL A 626 8.79 42.82 16.05
C VAL A 626 7.52 41.98 16.21
N ILE A 627 7.13 41.28 15.15
CA ILE A 627 5.94 40.42 15.13
C ILE A 627 6.38 38.97 15.32
N SER A 628 5.86 38.31 16.35
CA SER A 628 6.12 36.90 16.62
C SER A 628 4.98 36.01 16.11
N TYR A 629 5.31 35.10 15.18
CA TYR A 629 4.44 34.00 14.73
C TYR A 629 5.15 32.66 14.96
N HIS A 630 4.86 32.02 16.10
CA HIS A 630 5.49 30.79 16.58
C HIS A 630 4.45 29.77 17.05
N GLY A 631 4.88 28.53 17.32
CA GLY A 631 4.08 27.56 18.07
C GLY A 631 4.43 26.11 17.75
N PHE A 632 4.64 25.79 16.47
CA PHE A 632 4.62 24.41 16.00
C PHE A 632 5.87 23.62 16.39
N ASN A 633 7.06 24.21 16.21
CA ASN A 633 8.33 23.56 16.61
C ASN A 633 8.48 23.43 18.13
N ASN A 634 7.65 24.12 18.90
CA ASN A 634 7.74 24.24 20.35
C ASN A 634 6.60 23.55 21.09
N LEU A 635 5.77 22.73 20.44
CA LEU A 635 4.68 22.03 21.12
C LEU A 635 5.16 21.11 22.25
N ALA A 636 6.40 20.63 22.18
CA ALA A 636 7.04 19.89 23.28
C ALA A 636 7.27 20.73 24.55
N LEU A 637 7.30 22.07 24.46
CA LEU A 637 7.31 22.97 25.61
C LEU A 637 5.92 23.17 26.20
N ILE A 638 4.85 22.85 25.45
CA ILE A 638 3.46 22.90 25.92
C ILE A 638 3.08 21.56 26.51
N ASP A 639 3.22 20.47 25.74
CA ASP A 639 3.03 19.09 26.20
C ASP A 639 4.40 18.37 26.24
N PRO A 640 5.03 18.23 27.43
CA PRO A 640 6.31 17.54 27.58
C PRO A 640 6.31 16.08 27.12
N LEU A 641 5.15 15.45 26.94
CA LEU A 641 5.07 14.10 26.39
C LEU A 641 5.40 14.09 24.89
N LEU A 642 5.18 15.18 24.16
CA LEU A 642 5.62 15.29 22.76
C LEU A 642 7.15 15.21 22.65
N ALA A 643 7.91 15.63 23.67
CA ALA A 643 9.37 15.46 23.70
C ALA A 643 9.80 13.98 23.84
N LYS A 644 8.92 13.12 24.38
CA LYS A 644 9.19 11.68 24.59
C LYS A 644 8.77 10.82 23.41
N LEU A 645 8.33 11.44 22.31
CA LEU A 645 7.96 10.70 21.12
C LEU A 645 9.14 9.87 20.59
N PRO A 646 8.88 8.63 20.14
CA PRO A 646 9.88 7.87 19.40
C PRO A 646 10.39 8.72 18.23
N GLN A 647 11.68 8.63 17.90
CA GLN A 647 12.19 9.29 16.70
C GLN A 647 11.68 8.57 15.44
N PRO A 648 11.22 9.30 14.41
CA PRO A 648 10.86 8.69 13.15
C PRO A 648 12.10 8.06 12.49
N PRO A 649 11.96 6.93 11.78
CA PRO A 649 13.07 6.35 11.04
C PRO A 649 13.48 7.29 9.90
N HIS A 650 14.78 7.48 9.71
CA HIS A 650 15.30 8.26 8.59
C HIS A 650 15.52 7.36 7.37
N TRP A 651 15.08 7.82 6.19
CA TRP A 651 15.41 7.15 4.95
C TRP A 651 16.90 7.31 4.65
N GLN A 652 17.56 6.21 4.33
CA GLN A 652 18.98 6.18 3.97
C GLN A 652 19.13 5.32 2.73
N LEU A 653 19.80 5.84 1.70
CA LEU A 653 20.16 5.05 0.53
C LEU A 653 21.09 3.90 0.96
N ARG A 654 20.72 2.68 0.61
CA ARG A 654 21.48 1.46 0.91
C ARG A 654 22.09 0.88 -0.36
N ALA A 655 23.02 -0.05 -0.20
CA ALA A 655 23.68 -0.71 -1.33
C ALA A 655 22.68 -1.39 -2.30
N SER A 656 21.59 -1.95 -1.77
CA SER A 656 20.40 -2.39 -2.52
C SER A 656 19.27 -1.40 -2.24
N PRO A 657 18.86 -0.58 -3.22
CA PRO A 657 17.76 0.37 -3.06
C PRO A 657 16.45 -0.30 -2.69
N LEU A 658 16.12 -1.47 -3.28
CA LEU A 658 14.90 -2.21 -2.97
C LEU A 658 14.90 -2.69 -1.53
N ILE A 659 15.97 -3.36 -1.08
CA ILE A 659 16.06 -3.87 0.30
C ILE A 659 16.12 -2.70 1.30
N GLY A 660 16.77 -1.60 0.92
CA GLY A 660 16.81 -0.36 1.71
C GLY A 660 15.41 0.22 1.93
N GLU A 661 14.61 0.33 0.86
CA GLU A 661 13.23 0.78 0.93
C GLU A 661 12.37 -0.14 1.78
N VAL A 662 12.50 -1.45 1.59
CA VAL A 662 11.81 -2.47 2.39
C VAL A 662 12.10 -2.28 3.88
N LEU A 663 13.37 -2.12 4.24
CA LEU A 663 13.80 -1.92 5.62
C LEU A 663 13.26 -0.60 6.20
N PHE A 664 13.28 0.47 5.41
CA PHE A 664 12.71 1.76 5.80
C PHE A 664 11.21 1.63 6.10
N ARG A 665 10.42 1.05 5.18
CA ARG A 665 8.97 0.84 5.37
C ARG A 665 8.68 -0.01 6.60
N PHE A 666 9.45 -1.06 6.81
CA PHE A 666 9.31 -1.91 8.00
C PHE A 666 9.58 -1.15 9.31
N ASN A 667 10.62 -0.32 9.34
CA ASN A 667 10.91 0.54 10.50
C ASN A 667 9.84 1.60 10.70
N THR A 668 9.26 2.15 9.63
CA THR A 668 8.15 3.10 9.67
C THR A 668 6.89 2.46 10.27
N LEU A 669 6.56 1.23 9.89
CA LEU A 669 5.43 0.49 10.49
C LEU A 669 5.64 0.23 11.99
N ARG A 670 6.86 -0.14 12.40
CA ARG A 670 7.22 -0.29 13.82
C ARG A 670 7.12 1.05 14.56
N TYR A 671 7.52 2.13 13.91
CA TYR A 671 7.38 3.48 14.46
C TYR A 671 5.92 3.85 14.66
N VAL A 672 5.06 3.72 13.64
CA VAL A 672 3.62 4.02 13.73
C VAL A 672 2.98 3.26 14.89
N LYS A 673 3.22 1.95 15.02
CA LYS A 673 2.70 1.16 16.15
C LYS A 673 3.16 1.67 17.53
N ARG A 674 4.42 2.11 17.64
CA ARG A 674 4.93 2.68 18.90
C ARG A 674 4.27 4.02 19.22
N VAL A 675 3.98 4.83 18.21
CA VAL A 675 3.28 6.12 18.39
C VAL A 675 1.78 5.92 18.67
N GLU A 676 1.13 4.95 18.04
CA GLU A 676 -0.26 4.57 18.36
C GLU A 676 -0.39 4.10 19.82
N ALA A 677 0.56 3.28 20.30
CA ALA A 677 0.62 2.89 21.72
C ALA A 677 0.85 4.10 22.65
N PHE A 678 1.54 5.15 22.18
CA PHE A 678 1.78 6.39 22.93
C PHE A 678 0.50 7.25 23.08
N ASN A 679 -0.51 7.04 22.23
CA ASN A 679 -1.77 7.79 22.26
C ASN A 679 -2.71 7.34 23.39
N VAL A 680 -2.47 6.18 24.00
CA VAL A 680 -3.33 5.63 25.04
C VAL A 680 -2.80 6.05 26.43
N ALA A 681 -3.61 6.83 27.14
CA ALA A 681 -3.52 7.20 28.56
C ALA A 681 -2.58 8.37 28.96
N SER A 682 -3.12 9.59 28.99
CA SER A 682 -3.02 10.54 30.12
C SER A 682 -3.89 11.78 29.85
N GLN A 683 -4.44 12.43 30.87
CA GLN A 683 -4.88 13.83 30.73
C GLN A 683 -3.68 14.70 30.36
N ALA A 684 -3.84 15.66 29.45
CA ALA A 684 -2.77 16.56 29.07
C ALA A 684 -2.50 17.53 30.23
N HIS A 685 -1.27 17.52 30.75
CA HIS A 685 -0.80 18.54 31.68
C HIS A 685 0.13 19.47 30.92
N TYR A 686 -0.31 20.71 30.72
CA TYR A 686 0.43 21.69 29.94
C TYR A 686 1.40 22.50 30.82
N SER A 687 2.60 22.75 30.30
CA SER A 687 3.63 23.51 31.00
C SER A 687 3.47 25.03 30.80
N ASP A 688 3.97 25.81 31.76
CA ASP A 688 3.97 27.28 31.76
C ASP A 688 5.14 27.91 30.99
N GLN A 689 6.02 27.11 30.38
CA GLN A 689 7.26 27.59 29.76
C GLN A 689 7.01 28.61 28.65
N TYR A 690 5.93 28.45 27.89
CA TYR A 690 5.61 29.37 26.79
C TYR A 690 5.13 30.74 27.27
N ASP A 691 4.42 30.80 28.40
CA ASP A 691 4.04 32.07 29.05
C ASP A 691 5.30 32.86 29.42
N LYS A 692 6.28 32.20 30.06
CA LYS A 692 7.57 32.81 30.42
C LYS A 692 8.32 33.35 29.20
N LEU A 693 8.34 32.61 28.09
CA LEU A 693 9.01 33.04 26.86
C LEU A 693 8.32 34.25 26.21
N TYR A 694 6.98 34.27 26.13
CA TYR A 694 6.28 35.44 25.61
C TYR A 694 6.48 36.68 26.48
N ARG A 695 6.45 36.52 27.82
CA ARG A 695 6.75 37.63 28.73
C ARG A 695 8.19 38.14 28.54
N ALA A 696 9.16 37.25 28.40
CA ALA A 696 10.54 37.62 28.12
C ALA A 696 10.69 38.38 26.79
N PHE A 697 9.95 37.98 25.75
CA PHE A 697 9.90 38.71 24.48
C PHE A 697 9.30 40.12 24.64
N VAL A 698 8.21 40.25 25.39
CA VAL A 698 7.59 41.55 25.67
C VAL A 698 8.53 42.46 26.46
N GLU A 699 9.21 41.95 27.48
CA GLU A 699 10.22 42.70 28.25
C GLU A 699 11.45 43.08 27.41
N LEU A 700 11.86 42.23 26.46
CA LEU A 700 12.89 42.59 25.49
C LEU A 700 12.42 43.77 24.62
N GLY A 701 11.16 43.78 24.18
CA GLY A 701 10.57 44.91 23.46
C GLY A 701 10.63 46.21 24.24
N LYS A 702 10.22 46.19 25.51
CA LYS A 702 10.27 47.36 26.39
C LYS A 702 11.70 47.87 26.60
N SER A 703 12.65 46.98 26.87
CA SER A 703 14.04 47.36 27.16
C SER A 703 14.82 47.81 25.91
N ALA A 704 14.53 47.24 24.74
CA ALA A 704 15.19 47.59 23.48
C ALA A 704 14.45 48.67 22.67
N GLY A 705 13.26 49.10 23.11
CA GLY A 705 12.50 50.19 22.50
C GLY A 705 11.73 49.84 21.22
N PHE A 706 11.23 48.61 21.09
CA PHE A 706 10.37 48.18 19.99
C PHE A 706 9.01 47.67 20.47
N ILE A 707 7.99 47.70 19.60
CA ILE A 707 6.65 47.17 19.88
C ILE A 707 6.65 45.65 19.69
N PRO A 708 6.45 44.84 20.76
CA PRO A 708 6.36 43.39 20.64
C PRO A 708 4.92 42.98 20.28
N VAL A 709 4.71 42.39 19.10
CA VAL A 709 3.39 41.93 18.64
C VAL A 709 3.31 40.40 18.74
N LEU A 710 2.27 39.88 19.39
CA LEU A 710 2.03 38.44 19.52
C LEU A 710 0.96 37.98 18.54
N ALA A 711 1.28 37.04 17.67
CA ALA A 711 0.31 36.38 16.79
C ALA A 711 0.18 34.90 17.16
N ASN A 712 -1.05 34.38 17.19
CA ASN A 712 -1.33 32.97 17.44
C ASN A 712 -1.15 32.12 16.17
N LEU A 713 -0.93 30.82 16.35
CA LEU A 713 -0.70 29.86 15.27
C LEU A 713 -2.01 29.42 14.62
N SER A 714 -2.05 29.35 13.29
CA SER A 714 -3.17 28.75 12.54
C SER A 714 -2.74 27.44 11.90
N MET A 715 -3.59 26.42 12.04
CA MET A 715 -3.40 25.11 11.43
C MET A 715 -4.55 24.77 10.48
N VAL A 716 -4.25 23.94 9.48
CA VAL A 716 -5.25 23.43 8.52
C VAL A 716 -6.38 22.63 9.20
N ILE A 717 -6.09 22.02 10.34
CA ILE A 717 -7.04 21.23 11.15
C ILE A 717 -7.15 21.77 12.56
N THR A 718 -8.34 21.61 13.12
CA THR A 718 -8.72 21.96 14.50
C THR A 718 -9.51 20.80 15.11
N ASP A 719 -9.85 20.92 16.39
CA ASP A 719 -10.75 19.99 17.10
C ASP A 719 -12.16 19.94 16.49
N GLN A 720 -12.56 21.00 15.77
CA GLN A 720 -13.84 21.09 15.05
C GLN A 720 -13.79 20.50 13.63
N SER A 721 -12.63 20.05 13.16
CA SER A 721 -12.50 19.48 11.81
C SER A 721 -13.16 18.09 11.72
N PRO A 722 -13.69 17.68 10.55
CA PRO A 722 -14.24 16.34 10.37
C PRO A 722 -13.23 15.25 10.73
N ARG A 723 -13.70 14.15 11.33
CA ARG A 723 -12.83 13.07 11.81
C ARG A 723 -11.96 12.47 10.70
N GLU A 724 -12.52 12.32 9.51
CA GLU A 724 -11.79 11.83 8.33
C GLU A 724 -10.62 12.75 7.93
N VAL A 725 -10.76 14.07 8.11
CA VAL A 725 -9.71 15.06 7.85
C VAL A 725 -8.62 14.97 8.92
N ILE A 726 -9.01 14.87 10.19
CA ILE A 726 -8.07 14.68 11.31
C ILE A 726 -7.28 13.38 11.12
N ASP A 727 -7.96 12.28 10.80
CA ASP A 727 -7.35 10.97 10.57
C ASP A 727 -6.41 10.98 9.35
N PHE A 728 -6.71 11.77 8.32
CA PHE A 728 -5.84 11.94 7.15
C PHE A 728 -4.52 12.62 7.53
N TYR A 729 -4.57 13.82 8.12
CA TYR A 729 -3.36 14.54 8.52
C TYR A 729 -2.60 13.78 9.61
N GLY A 730 -3.33 13.07 10.48
CA GLY A 730 -2.77 12.22 11.52
C GLY A 730 -1.98 11.00 11.03
N ARG A 731 -2.07 10.61 9.75
CA ARG A 731 -1.19 9.57 9.18
C ARG A 731 0.26 10.05 9.00
N VAL A 732 0.43 11.35 8.83
CA VAL A 732 1.75 11.96 8.58
C VAL A 732 2.24 12.68 9.83
N PHE A 733 1.36 13.42 10.50
CA PHE A 733 1.68 14.24 11.67
C PHE A 733 1.17 13.55 12.94
N MET A 734 1.95 12.58 13.43
CA MET A 734 1.64 11.85 14.66
C MET A 734 2.39 12.41 15.88
N PRO A 735 1.76 12.46 17.06
CA PRO A 735 0.37 12.10 17.37
C PRO A 735 -0.60 13.28 17.24
N ILE A 736 -1.47 13.26 16.23
CA ILE A 736 -2.38 14.38 15.96
C ILE A 736 -3.35 14.68 17.12
N SER A 737 -3.72 13.64 17.87
CA SER A 737 -4.57 13.73 19.06
C SER A 737 -3.96 14.55 20.20
N ARG A 738 -2.64 14.75 20.22
CA ARG A 738 -1.96 15.64 21.17
C ARG A 738 -1.55 16.97 20.55
N ILE A 739 -1.26 16.99 19.24
CA ILE A 739 -0.88 18.21 18.52
C ILE A 739 -2.02 19.23 18.52
N ILE A 740 -3.25 18.83 18.17
CA ILE A 740 -4.41 19.74 18.09
C ILE A 740 -4.66 20.44 19.45
N PRO A 741 -4.78 19.70 20.58
CA PRO A 741 -4.97 20.34 21.88
C PRO A 741 -3.78 21.21 22.33
N ALA A 742 -2.54 20.81 22.05
CA ALA A 742 -1.36 21.59 22.41
C ALA A 742 -1.31 22.94 21.66
N VAL A 743 -1.77 22.98 20.41
CA VAL A 743 -1.85 24.23 19.61
C VAL A 743 -2.95 25.14 20.15
N ALA A 744 -4.10 24.57 20.53
CA ALA A 744 -5.16 25.33 21.18
C ALA A 744 -4.67 25.97 22.50
N GLU A 745 -3.92 25.23 23.31
CA GLU A 745 -3.35 25.76 24.55
C GLU A 745 -2.28 26.83 24.29
N HIS A 746 -1.39 26.62 23.32
CA HIS A 746 -0.44 27.64 22.89
C HIS A 746 -1.14 28.96 22.52
N ASN A 747 -2.20 28.88 21.71
CA ASN A 747 -2.97 30.04 21.26
C ASN A 747 -3.67 30.76 22.42
N ARG A 748 -4.15 29.99 23.41
CA ARG A 748 -4.71 30.54 24.66
C ARG A 748 -3.65 31.34 25.43
N ILE A 749 -2.45 30.78 25.60
CA ILE A 749 -1.33 31.43 26.30
C ILE A 749 -0.93 32.73 25.59
N ALA A 750 -0.74 32.71 24.26
CA ALA A 750 -0.36 33.89 23.50
C ALA A 750 -1.35 35.05 23.70
N ARG A 751 -2.65 34.75 23.63
CA ARG A 751 -3.72 35.74 23.87
C ARG A 751 -3.71 36.26 25.30
N GLN A 752 -3.54 35.36 26.28
CA GLN A 752 -3.52 35.73 27.69
C GLN A 752 -2.33 36.64 28.02
N VAL A 753 -1.13 36.31 27.57
CA VAL A 753 0.07 37.13 27.80
C VAL A 753 -0.09 38.51 27.15
N ALA A 754 -0.61 38.57 25.92
CA ALA A 754 -0.86 39.86 25.27
C ALA A 754 -1.82 40.74 26.09
N LYS A 755 -2.92 40.15 26.60
CA LYS A 755 -3.88 40.82 27.47
C LYS A 755 -3.23 41.30 28.78
N ASP A 756 -2.45 40.45 29.44
CA ASP A 756 -1.82 40.75 30.73
C ASP A 756 -0.74 41.82 30.64
N THR A 757 -0.01 41.85 29.51
CA THR A 757 1.15 42.73 29.33
C THR A 757 0.83 44.01 28.54
N GLY A 758 -0.36 44.09 27.92
CA GLY A 758 -0.75 45.19 27.03
C GLY A 758 -0.09 45.14 25.65
N ALA A 759 0.61 44.04 25.32
CA ALA A 759 1.21 43.86 24.00
C ALA A 759 0.12 43.69 22.92
N PRO A 760 0.28 44.27 21.71
CA PRO A 760 -0.66 44.04 20.61
C PRO A 760 -0.78 42.55 20.26
N PHE A 761 -2.02 42.09 20.06
CA PHE A 761 -2.33 40.71 19.70
C PHE A 761 -2.98 40.63 18.31
N VAL A 762 -2.49 39.73 17.47
CA VAL A 762 -3.10 39.42 16.17
C VAL A 762 -3.73 38.03 16.22
N ASP A 763 -5.05 37.97 16.04
CA ASP A 763 -5.77 36.71 15.88
C ASP A 763 -5.76 36.27 14.42
N THR A 764 -4.98 35.25 14.10
CA THR A 764 -4.82 34.70 12.76
C THR A 764 -5.87 33.62 12.42
N THR A 765 -6.64 33.17 13.42
CA THR A 765 -7.60 32.06 13.29
C THR A 765 -8.72 32.31 12.26
N PRO A 766 -9.41 33.47 12.27
CA PRO A 766 -10.64 33.63 11.48
C PRO A 766 -10.41 33.50 9.97
N GLY A 767 -11.12 32.58 9.33
CA GLY A 767 -11.04 32.35 7.89
C GLY A 767 -9.74 31.67 7.42
N LEU A 768 -8.91 31.17 8.34
CA LEU A 768 -7.66 30.48 8.03
C LEU A 768 -7.55 29.14 8.78
N ALA A 769 -7.70 29.14 10.10
CA ALA A 769 -7.62 27.90 10.87
C ALA A 769 -8.81 26.96 10.56
N GLY A 770 -8.52 25.67 10.45
CA GLY A 770 -9.53 24.65 10.12
C GLY A 770 -9.99 24.69 8.66
N GLN A 771 -9.37 25.50 7.80
CA GLN A 771 -9.70 25.60 6.37
C GLN A 771 -8.99 24.51 5.57
N TRP A 772 -9.42 23.27 5.78
CA TRP A 772 -8.81 22.08 5.17
C TRP A 772 -9.08 21.92 3.67
N ASP A 773 -10.08 22.63 3.12
CA ASP A 773 -10.49 22.52 1.71
C ASP A 773 -10.21 23.76 0.84
N SER A 774 -9.53 24.77 1.40
CA SER A 774 -9.40 26.09 0.78
C SER A 774 -8.05 26.33 0.07
N ASP A 775 -7.23 25.28 -0.05
CA ASP A 775 -5.86 25.33 -0.59
C ASP A 775 -4.96 26.36 0.10
N TYR A 776 -5.20 26.67 1.38
CA TYR A 776 -4.38 27.63 2.13
C TYR A 776 -3.10 27.03 2.67
N PHE A 777 -3.03 25.70 2.81
CA PHE A 777 -1.90 25.00 3.39
C PHE A 777 -1.36 23.92 2.46
N TYR A 778 -0.03 23.76 2.49
CA TYR A 778 0.70 22.64 1.93
C TYR A 778 0.67 21.41 2.85
N ASP A 779 0.64 21.64 4.16
CA ASP A 779 0.58 20.62 5.19
C ASP A 779 -0.20 21.13 6.41
N THR A 780 0.14 20.72 7.63
CA THR A 780 -0.57 21.19 8.82
C THR A 780 -0.39 22.68 9.13
N VAL A 781 0.71 23.32 8.69
CA VAL A 781 1.09 24.70 9.09
C VAL A 781 1.73 25.56 7.99
N HIS A 782 2.29 24.97 6.93
CA HIS A 782 2.95 25.73 5.87
C HIS A 782 1.93 26.25 4.85
N PHE A 783 2.05 27.53 4.51
CA PHE A 783 1.09 28.21 3.67
C PHE A 783 1.41 28.12 2.18
N THR A 784 0.37 27.96 1.37
CA THR A 784 0.43 28.28 -0.07
C THR A 784 0.52 29.80 -0.26
N GLN A 785 0.64 30.25 -1.52
CA GLN A 785 0.50 31.69 -1.82
C GLN A 785 -0.85 32.25 -1.33
N LYS A 786 -1.95 31.51 -1.50
CA LYS A 786 -3.28 31.93 -1.03
C LYS A 786 -3.31 32.04 0.50
N GLY A 787 -2.78 31.04 1.20
CA GLY A 787 -2.69 31.06 2.67
C GLY A 787 -1.81 32.20 3.18
N SER A 788 -0.70 32.46 2.51
CA SER A 788 0.20 33.58 2.85
C SER A 788 -0.50 34.92 2.71
N SER A 789 -1.35 35.10 1.68
CA SER A 789 -2.16 36.31 1.51
C SER A 789 -3.20 36.47 2.62
N VAL A 790 -3.91 35.40 3.00
CA VAL A 790 -4.90 35.45 4.09
C VAL A 790 -4.22 35.77 5.43
N LEU A 791 -3.07 35.14 5.72
CA LEU A 791 -2.31 35.43 6.93
C LEU A 791 -1.79 36.87 6.94
N ALA A 792 -1.24 37.35 5.82
CA ALA A 792 -0.75 38.72 5.70
C ALA A 792 -1.88 39.75 5.88
N GLU A 793 -3.08 39.49 5.37
CA GLU A 793 -4.25 40.35 5.60
C GLU A 793 -4.61 40.40 7.10
N ARG A 794 -4.61 39.26 7.81
CA ARG A 794 -4.84 39.25 9.26
C ARG A 794 -3.78 40.02 10.03
N MET A 795 -2.51 39.87 9.63
CA MET A 795 -1.41 40.64 10.20
C MET A 795 -1.59 42.14 9.97
N PHE A 796 -1.89 42.54 8.73
CA PHE A 796 -2.12 43.93 8.34
C PHE A 796 -3.22 44.57 9.20
N GLN A 797 -4.39 43.94 9.30
CA GLN A 797 -5.50 44.44 10.11
C GLN A 797 -5.13 44.52 11.60
N GLY A 798 -4.39 43.52 12.11
CA GLY A 798 -4.01 43.45 13.51
C GLY A 798 -2.96 44.47 13.94
N ILE A 799 -2.14 44.98 13.00
CA ILE A 799 -1.10 45.98 13.29
C ILE A 799 -1.44 47.39 12.76
N LEU A 800 -2.59 47.56 12.09
CA LEU A 800 -3.00 48.84 11.51
C LEU A 800 -2.97 50.00 12.53
N PRO A 801 -3.45 49.85 13.78
CA PRO A 801 -3.37 50.92 14.78
C PRO A 801 -1.93 51.36 15.08
N GLN A 802 -0.97 50.44 15.04
CA GLN A 802 0.45 50.74 15.26
C GLN A 802 1.08 51.41 14.03
N LEU A 803 0.62 51.10 12.82
CA LEU A 803 1.03 51.77 11.59
C LEU A 803 0.50 53.22 11.52
N GLU A 804 -0.73 53.46 11.96
CA GLU A 804 -1.31 54.81 12.02
C GLU A 804 -0.56 55.68 13.03
N ASN A 805 -0.25 55.14 14.21
CA ASN A 805 0.36 55.90 15.30
C ASN A 805 1.90 56.02 15.22
N GLY A 806 2.59 55.03 14.65
CA GLY A 806 4.05 54.99 14.59
C GLY A 806 4.61 55.76 13.38
N PRO A 807 4.58 55.17 12.17
CA PRO A 807 5.02 55.82 10.94
C PRO A 807 4.03 56.86 10.38
N GLY A 808 2.90 57.11 11.03
CA GLY A 808 1.92 58.11 10.60
C GLY A 808 1.17 57.71 9.33
N CYS A 809 0.89 56.41 9.15
CA CYS A 809 0.21 55.91 7.96
C CYS A 809 -1.26 56.34 7.88
N LYS A 810 -1.73 56.62 6.66
CA LYS A 810 -3.14 56.88 6.34
C LYS A 810 -3.57 56.06 5.12
N PRO A 811 -4.85 55.68 5.00
CA PRO A 811 -5.38 55.04 3.79
C PRO A 811 -5.12 55.89 2.54
N ARG A 812 -4.74 55.25 1.43
CA ARG A 812 -4.70 55.90 0.11
C ARG A 812 -6.12 56.23 -0.35
N GLU A 813 -6.31 57.45 -0.85
CA GLU A 813 -7.62 57.93 -1.32
C GLU A 813 -8.17 57.12 -2.51
N ASP A 814 -7.29 56.45 -3.26
CA ASP A 814 -7.62 55.66 -4.45
C ASP A 814 -7.93 54.17 -4.14
N ALA A 815 -7.80 53.74 -2.88
CA ALA A 815 -7.91 52.34 -2.46
C ALA A 815 -9.31 51.94 -1.94
N LYS A 816 -10.35 52.72 -2.27
CA LYS A 816 -11.75 52.43 -1.92
C LYS A 816 -12.44 51.52 -2.92
#